data_AF-A0AA88YTL2-F1
#
_entry.id   AF-A0AA88YTL2-F1
#
_cell.length_a   1.000
_cell.length_b   1.000
_cell.length_c   1.000
_cell.angle_alpha   90.00
_cell.angle_beta   90.00
_cell.angle_gamma   90.00
#
_symmetry.space_group_name_H-M   'P 1'
#
loop_
_entity.id
_entity.type
_entity.pdbx_description
1 polymer ?
#
loop_
_entity_poly.entity_id
_entity_poly.type
_entity_poly.pdbx_seq_one_letter_code
_entity_poly.pdbx_strand_id
1 'polypeptide(L)'
;MSLRTQAVNFLRDNPFQEDKTHFSEFLTADGETWYDYLNRMGREGEWGDNIMLRGLADVLGRKICIISTFGEIHNQTTVEPSEKQKSDQSEDVFLGHIDDQHYVSLRKSDWRETWYKSKDIIIIILYGSAAEGLATSLDYRILSNAVNKAPLKAKQNKVFHAAMILPEDDVVEKIDLQSARANFQIEMHYDECNSGYVRLHSENLAKRFPDRVKPVGDNVYLSNGNYRGSRGLVTAFKCEDWPTFIISDWMDRERPSGWPNGDLMEEILAQFLTIAPFAHPQSSDPDIEWQFCFVKQEFLLAMSLNDNQKYCFHVLQVLLRFHVGDHILKRYYLKNIFFHALENIHIDLWNSNPGACVMYLIDRVIDSLITRNLPHYFVPGNNLLCVLSEESCNTLSTKLQAIRRFPITSIILVAEAYNLNTSWIADRVIEDIPNFKRSHDILFDVYIPSYITEIQKQIVSGAFRDAAKTFMDAFQEISKGSIFSILSLRDFLHETVHGILSPIQWWFCFFLDFFHKTKSLCQMFGSIPGVHLCHLLDTPDDAGVFWCIKIPFPLLQELSRSQIQGPPFHLSIQIAFLYVLIIELNKQQLHEHSVFYSRILIQKRKEHISECSKEENGSSATDTANGSGSHEETAAKKINLWNERMVNILQVYLCDDYIYLFKTYQILGEPEMFTEHVEDLESVCDIISTSSAYKELANIWLVLGFKEKHREAMDKSSNLVSSED
;
A
#
# COMPACT_ATOMS: atom_id res chain seq x y z
N MET A 1 37.03 -11.61 9.51
CA MET A 1 36.13 -11.62 8.33
C MET A 1 34.71 -11.39 8.84
N SER A 2 33.91 -10.51 8.22
CA SER A 2 32.54 -10.27 8.71
C SER A 2 31.69 -11.54 8.54
N LEU A 3 30.65 -11.68 9.36
CA LEU A 3 29.74 -12.84 9.29
C LEU A 3 29.04 -12.91 7.92
N ARG A 4 28.69 -11.75 7.34
CA ARG A 4 28.18 -11.62 5.97
C ARG A 4 29.14 -12.19 4.94
N THR A 5 30.42 -11.81 5.00
CA THR A 5 31.43 -12.33 4.06
C THR A 5 31.59 -13.84 4.20
N GLN A 6 31.50 -14.38 5.42
CA GLN A 6 31.56 -15.82 5.65
C GLN A 6 30.35 -16.54 5.05
N ALA A 7 29.13 -16.01 5.24
CA ALA A 7 27.91 -16.57 4.66
C ALA A 7 27.91 -16.50 3.12
N VAL A 8 28.33 -15.39 2.53
CA VAL A 8 28.45 -15.26 1.05
C VAL A 8 29.47 -16.24 0.50
N ASN A 9 30.62 -16.41 1.16
CA ASN A 9 31.62 -17.39 0.74
C ASN A 9 31.11 -18.83 0.90
N PHE A 10 30.40 -19.12 2.00
CA PHE A 10 29.80 -20.43 2.21
C PHE A 10 28.77 -20.78 1.13
N LEU A 11 27.88 -19.83 0.78
CA LEU A 11 26.90 -20.01 -0.30
C LEU A 11 27.56 -20.12 -1.68
N ARG A 12 28.72 -19.46 -1.89
CA ARG A 12 29.51 -19.61 -3.11
C ARG A 12 30.06 -21.03 -3.25
N ASP A 13 30.54 -21.60 -2.14
CA ASP A 13 31.14 -22.94 -2.12
C ASP A 13 30.09 -24.07 -2.04
N ASN A 14 28.87 -23.75 -1.56
CA ASN A 14 27.76 -24.69 -1.38
C ASN A 14 26.46 -24.13 -1.99
N PRO A 15 26.35 -24.06 -3.33
CA PRO A 15 25.23 -23.37 -3.98
C PRO A 15 23.96 -24.23 -4.15
N PHE A 16 23.95 -25.45 -3.60
CA PHE A 16 22.86 -26.41 -3.68
C PHE A 16 22.28 -26.70 -2.29
N GLN A 17 20.95 -26.91 -2.24
CA GLN A 17 20.25 -27.44 -1.07
C GLN A 17 20.49 -28.95 -0.90
N GLU A 18 20.02 -29.51 0.22
CA GLU A 18 20.13 -30.96 0.51
C GLU A 18 19.41 -31.84 -0.51
N ASP A 19 18.34 -31.33 -1.12
CA ASP A 19 17.58 -31.99 -2.20
C ASP A 19 18.22 -31.83 -3.59
N LYS A 20 19.39 -31.18 -3.67
CA LYS A 20 20.16 -30.82 -4.88
C LYS A 20 19.57 -29.69 -5.72
N THR A 21 18.54 -28.99 -5.24
CA THR A 21 18.01 -27.78 -5.88
C THR A 21 19.02 -26.64 -5.74
N HIS A 22 19.30 -25.90 -6.82
CA HIS A 22 20.24 -24.78 -6.77
C HIS A 22 19.56 -23.54 -6.19
N PHE A 23 20.25 -22.78 -5.31
CA PHE A 23 19.65 -21.60 -4.65
C PHE A 23 19.20 -20.50 -5.62
N SER A 24 19.73 -20.47 -6.85
CA SER A 24 19.32 -19.51 -7.89
C SER A 24 17.85 -19.64 -8.32
N GLU A 25 17.20 -20.78 -8.08
CA GLU A 25 15.78 -20.98 -8.41
C GLU A 25 14.84 -20.17 -7.49
N PHE A 26 15.35 -19.64 -6.38
CA PHE A 26 14.61 -18.86 -5.39
C PHE A 26 14.87 -17.35 -5.50
N LEU A 27 15.58 -16.90 -6.53
CA LEU A 27 15.80 -15.47 -6.79
C LEU A 27 14.49 -14.84 -7.28
N THR A 28 14.10 -13.72 -6.67
CA THR A 28 12.84 -13.02 -6.96
C THR A 28 12.98 -11.94 -8.04
N ALA A 29 14.20 -11.62 -8.46
CA ALA A 29 14.48 -10.60 -9.47
C ALA A 29 14.66 -11.22 -10.86
N ASP A 30 13.79 -10.84 -11.81
CA ASP A 30 13.85 -11.31 -13.19
C ASP A 30 15.21 -11.00 -13.85
N GLY A 31 15.97 -12.05 -14.18
CA GLY A 31 17.24 -11.95 -14.89
C GLY A 31 18.49 -11.78 -14.02
N GLU A 32 18.39 -11.83 -12.68
CA GLU A 32 19.56 -11.84 -11.79
C GLU A 32 20.30 -13.20 -11.83
N THR A 33 21.61 -13.20 -12.11
CA THR A 33 22.41 -14.44 -12.02
C THR A 33 22.85 -14.74 -10.59
N TRP A 34 23.17 -16.00 -10.28
CA TRP A 34 23.70 -16.38 -8.96
C TRP A 34 24.97 -15.61 -8.55
N TYR A 35 25.82 -15.29 -9.54
CA TYR A 35 27.01 -14.50 -9.32
C TYR A 35 26.67 -13.05 -8.97
N ASP A 36 25.68 -12.46 -9.67
CA ASP A 36 25.19 -11.11 -9.39
C ASP A 36 24.56 -11.02 -8.00
N TYR A 37 23.76 -12.02 -7.64
CA TYR A 37 23.17 -12.17 -6.32
C TYR A 37 24.23 -12.20 -5.21
N LEU A 38 25.26 -13.07 -5.31
CA LEU A 38 26.31 -13.17 -4.28
C LEU A 38 27.14 -11.89 -4.20
N ASN A 39 27.38 -11.22 -5.32
CA ASN A 39 28.05 -9.93 -5.33
C ASN A 39 27.22 -8.84 -4.67
N ARG A 40 25.90 -8.82 -4.93
CA ARG A 40 24.95 -7.89 -4.30
C ARG A 40 24.87 -8.13 -2.79
N MET A 41 24.66 -9.38 -2.35
CA MET A 41 24.61 -9.74 -0.92
C MET A 41 25.94 -9.53 -0.18
N GLY A 42 27.05 -9.55 -0.91
CA GLY A 42 28.38 -9.21 -0.40
C GLY A 42 28.60 -7.72 -0.16
N ARG A 43 27.77 -6.83 -0.72
CA ARG A 43 27.91 -5.37 -0.56
C ARG A 43 27.48 -4.94 0.85
N GLU A 44 28.29 -4.07 1.43
CA GLU A 44 27.90 -3.29 2.60
C GLU A 44 26.82 -2.30 2.13
N GLY A 45 25.57 -2.48 2.54
CA GLY A 45 24.46 -1.89 1.75
C GLY A 45 23.24 -2.77 1.69
N GLU A 46 23.46 -4.08 1.57
CA GLU A 46 22.41 -4.95 1.09
C GLU A 46 21.66 -5.66 2.22
N TRP A 47 20.33 -5.69 2.16
CA TRP A 47 19.52 -6.45 3.10
C TRP A 47 19.68 -7.95 2.84
N GLY A 48 19.91 -8.73 3.90
CA GLY A 48 19.97 -10.19 3.78
C GLY A 48 18.56 -10.77 3.77
N ASP A 49 18.31 -11.63 2.79
CA ASP A 49 17.05 -12.33 2.61
C ASP A 49 17.06 -13.73 3.25
N ASN A 50 16.03 -14.51 2.96
CA ASN A 50 15.86 -15.90 3.38
C ASN A 50 17.00 -16.83 2.93
N ILE A 51 17.64 -16.60 1.78
CA ILE A 51 18.78 -17.40 1.32
C ILE A 51 20.04 -17.04 2.15
N MET A 52 20.25 -15.76 2.42
CA MET A 52 21.32 -15.31 3.32
C MET A 52 21.14 -15.83 4.75
N LEU A 53 19.91 -15.87 5.27
CA LEU A 53 19.62 -16.43 6.60
C LEU A 53 19.93 -17.93 6.67
N ARG A 54 19.69 -18.69 5.59
CA ARG A 54 20.12 -20.09 5.51
C ARG A 54 21.64 -20.22 5.55
N GLY A 55 22.34 -19.46 4.69
CA GLY A 55 23.81 -19.47 4.68
C GLY A 55 24.42 -19.07 6.03
N LEU A 56 23.75 -18.18 6.77
CA LEU A 56 24.13 -17.82 8.14
C LEU A 56 23.90 -18.95 9.13
N ALA A 57 22.75 -19.64 9.09
CA ALA A 57 22.51 -20.79 9.95
C ALA A 57 23.60 -21.85 9.77
N ASP A 58 23.98 -22.12 8.52
CA ASP A 58 25.04 -23.08 8.17
C ASP A 58 26.43 -22.65 8.64
N VAL A 59 26.83 -21.39 8.41
CA VAL A 59 28.13 -20.86 8.87
C VAL A 59 28.23 -20.90 10.39
N LEU A 60 27.12 -20.69 11.08
CA LEU A 60 27.07 -20.70 12.54
C LEU A 60 26.94 -22.11 13.11
N GLY A 61 26.44 -23.06 12.32
CA GLY A 61 26.04 -24.38 12.75
C GLY A 61 24.90 -24.37 13.78
N ARG A 62 24.07 -23.31 13.78
CA ARG A 62 23.01 -23.07 14.78
C ARG A 62 21.66 -22.85 14.13
N LYS A 63 20.62 -23.27 14.83
CA LYS A 63 19.23 -22.94 14.51
C LYS A 63 18.96 -21.45 14.71
N ILE A 64 18.28 -20.83 13.75
CA ILE A 64 17.83 -19.44 13.81
C ILE A 64 16.29 -19.41 13.90
N CYS A 65 15.77 -18.97 15.04
CA CYS A 65 14.34 -18.76 15.29
C CYS A 65 13.97 -17.30 15.03
N ILE A 66 13.04 -17.06 14.12
CA ILE A 66 12.54 -15.75 13.72
C ILE A 66 11.14 -15.59 14.29
N ILE A 67 10.89 -14.54 15.06
CA ILE A 67 9.58 -14.24 15.66
C ILE A 67 9.00 -13.02 14.94
N SER A 68 7.94 -13.23 14.17
CA SER A 68 7.22 -12.20 13.43
C SER A 68 6.16 -11.50 14.29
N THR A 69 5.82 -10.28 13.90
CA THR A 69 4.71 -9.51 14.48
C THR A 69 3.40 -9.64 13.68
N PHE A 70 3.43 -10.35 12.54
CA PHE A 70 2.27 -10.66 11.70
C PHE A 70 1.81 -12.11 11.83
N GLY A 71 0.48 -12.32 11.82
CA GLY A 71 -0.19 -13.63 11.81
C GLY A 71 -0.96 -13.94 13.09
N GLU A 72 -2.24 -14.29 12.97
CA GLU A 72 -3.14 -14.51 14.12
C GLU A 72 -2.89 -15.84 14.85
N ILE A 73 -2.03 -16.73 14.34
CA ILE A 73 -1.92 -18.11 14.85
C ILE A 73 -0.48 -18.60 15.01
N HIS A 74 0.45 -18.34 14.07
CA HIS A 74 1.85 -18.76 14.17
C HIS A 74 2.80 -17.63 13.79
N ASN A 75 3.44 -17.04 14.80
CA ASN A 75 4.30 -15.88 14.66
C ASN A 75 5.79 -16.26 14.75
N GLN A 76 6.16 -17.52 14.44
CA GLN A 76 7.54 -17.99 14.51
C GLN A 76 7.93 -18.83 13.28
N THR A 77 9.00 -18.43 12.60
CA THR A 77 9.65 -19.16 11.50
C THR A 77 11.00 -19.67 11.99
N THR A 78 11.42 -20.88 11.60
CA THR A 78 12.72 -21.43 12.00
C THR A 78 13.55 -21.77 10.78
N VAL A 79 14.83 -21.38 10.80
CA VAL A 79 15.83 -21.77 9.80
C VAL A 79 16.86 -22.67 10.48
N GLU A 80 16.95 -23.92 10.02
CA GLU A 80 17.87 -24.92 10.54
C GLU A 80 19.17 -24.95 9.72
N PRO A 81 20.33 -25.26 10.32
CA PRO A 81 21.53 -25.58 9.56
C PRO A 81 21.41 -26.97 8.91
N SER A 82 22.14 -27.16 7.81
CA SER A 82 22.31 -28.42 7.10
C SER A 82 22.90 -29.47 8.02
N GLU A 83 22.55 -30.75 7.83
CA GLU A 83 22.94 -31.81 8.78
C GLU A 83 24.46 -31.92 8.98
N LYS A 84 25.25 -31.60 7.94
CA LYS A 84 26.71 -31.61 8.00
C LYS A 84 27.32 -30.48 8.83
N GLN A 85 26.56 -29.40 9.08
CA GLN A 85 27.01 -28.20 9.79
C GLN A 85 26.41 -28.08 11.19
N LYS A 86 25.49 -28.98 11.60
CA LYS A 86 24.86 -28.93 12.92
C LYS A 86 25.86 -29.07 14.06
N SER A 87 25.83 -28.13 14.99
CA SER A 87 26.59 -28.19 16.25
C SER A 87 25.71 -28.71 17.40
N ASP A 88 26.12 -29.81 18.03
CA ASP A 88 25.38 -30.45 19.14
C ASP A 88 25.48 -29.70 20.49
N GLN A 89 26.25 -28.60 20.59
CA GLN A 89 26.58 -27.94 21.87
C GLN A 89 26.28 -26.44 21.94
N SER A 90 25.49 -25.86 21.03
CA SER A 90 25.29 -24.41 20.98
C SER A 90 23.83 -23.96 21.13
N GLU A 91 23.61 -22.83 21.80
CA GLU A 91 22.27 -22.24 21.96
C GLU A 91 21.73 -21.66 20.64
N ASP A 92 20.43 -21.83 20.42
CA ASP A 92 19.68 -21.26 19.30
C ASP A 92 19.79 -19.74 19.24
N VAL A 93 19.80 -19.20 18.01
CA VAL A 93 19.78 -17.76 17.73
C VAL A 93 18.34 -17.29 17.57
N PHE A 94 17.96 -16.20 18.22
CA PHE A 94 16.62 -15.62 18.08
C PHE A 94 16.66 -14.25 17.39
N LEU A 95 15.78 -14.08 16.40
CA LEU A 95 15.57 -12.85 15.64
C LEU A 95 14.09 -12.45 15.72
N GLY A 96 13.80 -11.15 15.72
CA GLY A 96 12.46 -10.58 15.61
C GLY A 96 12.29 -9.97 14.23
N HIS A 97 11.15 -10.16 13.60
CA HIS A 97 10.83 -9.61 12.28
C HIS A 97 9.78 -8.49 12.43
N ILE A 98 10.17 -7.27 12.05
CA ILE A 98 9.38 -6.04 12.19
C ILE A 98 9.14 -5.47 10.79
N ASP A 99 7.87 -5.43 10.36
CA ASP A 99 7.44 -4.98 9.03
C ASP A 99 8.04 -5.82 7.88
N ASP A 100 7.78 -5.46 6.62
CA ASP A 100 8.22 -6.23 5.44
C ASP A 100 9.74 -6.23 5.19
N GLN A 101 10.56 -5.62 6.07
CA GLN A 101 11.97 -5.34 5.75
C GLN A 101 13.01 -5.44 6.88
N HIS A 102 12.69 -5.77 8.16
CA HIS A 102 13.71 -5.70 9.23
C HIS A 102 13.80 -6.94 10.14
N TYR A 103 15.04 -7.40 10.40
CA TYR A 103 15.36 -8.38 11.45
C TYR A 103 16.13 -7.75 12.62
N VAL A 104 15.70 -7.99 13.85
CA VAL A 104 16.35 -7.55 15.09
C VAL A 104 16.77 -8.74 15.94
N SER A 105 17.88 -8.68 16.69
CA SER A 105 18.29 -9.79 17.56
C SER A 105 17.46 -9.80 18.85
N LEU A 106 16.91 -10.97 19.22
CA LEU A 106 16.16 -11.17 20.45
C LEU A 106 17.01 -11.88 21.51
N ARG A 107 16.82 -11.53 22.79
CA ARG A 107 17.60 -12.09 23.92
C ARG A 107 16.68 -12.70 24.99
N LYS A 108 17.14 -13.77 25.64
CA LYS A 108 16.46 -14.40 26.79
C LYS A 108 16.48 -13.47 28.01
N SER A 109 15.48 -13.61 28.88
CA SER A 109 15.20 -12.73 30.02
C SER A 109 16.21 -12.75 31.16
N ASP A 110 16.99 -13.82 31.25
CA ASP A 110 17.93 -14.19 32.31
C ASP A 110 19.41 -14.05 31.88
N TRP A 111 19.66 -13.52 30.69
CA TRP A 111 21.00 -13.41 30.09
C TRP A 111 22.05 -12.68 30.96
N ARG A 112 21.59 -11.76 31.83
CA ARG A 112 22.46 -11.03 32.79
C ARG A 112 23.06 -11.93 33.87
N GLU A 113 22.52 -13.12 34.10
CA GLU A 113 22.98 -14.04 35.14
C GLU A 113 23.89 -15.15 34.56
N THR A 114 23.85 -15.38 33.24
CA THR A 114 24.63 -16.41 32.54
C THR A 114 25.79 -15.86 31.71
N TRP A 115 25.95 -14.53 31.65
CA TRP A 115 26.92 -13.82 30.79
C TRP A 115 28.39 -14.27 30.92
N TYR A 116 28.79 -14.78 32.08
CA TYR A 116 30.15 -15.27 32.31
C TYR A 116 30.46 -16.63 31.67
N LYS A 117 29.49 -17.32 31.05
CA LYS A 117 29.65 -18.72 30.61
C LYS A 117 29.70 -18.95 29.10
N SER A 118 29.33 -17.97 28.27
CA SER A 118 29.32 -18.15 26.80
C SER A 118 30.45 -17.35 26.15
N LYS A 119 31.39 -18.04 25.50
CA LYS A 119 32.50 -17.43 24.74
C LYS A 119 32.11 -16.98 23.32
N ASP A 120 30.90 -17.31 22.86
CA ASP A 120 30.49 -17.09 21.47
C ASP A 120 29.23 -16.22 21.38
N ILE A 121 29.44 -14.91 21.32
CA ILE A 121 28.38 -13.95 21.01
C ILE A 121 28.35 -13.73 19.50
N ILE A 122 27.35 -14.29 18.84
CA ILE A 122 27.08 -14.04 17.41
C ILE A 122 25.95 -13.01 17.31
N ILE A 123 26.30 -11.79 16.91
CA ILE A 123 25.33 -10.78 16.51
C ILE A 123 25.21 -10.84 14.99
N ILE A 124 24.08 -11.36 14.49
CA ILE A 124 23.76 -11.31 13.06
C ILE A 124 23.27 -9.89 12.77
N ILE A 125 24.10 -9.12 12.05
CA ILE A 125 23.76 -7.76 11.61
C ILE A 125 23.83 -7.74 10.09
N LEU A 126 22.68 -7.65 9.43
CA LEU A 126 22.57 -7.46 7.99
C LEU A 126 22.41 -5.96 7.72
N TYR A 127 23.51 -5.18 7.81
CA TYR A 127 23.45 -3.73 7.53
C TYR A 127 23.53 -3.40 6.05
N GLY A 128 22.70 -2.42 5.68
CA GLY A 128 22.88 -1.56 4.53
C GLY A 128 23.44 -0.18 4.85
N SER A 129 24.58 0.17 4.26
CA SER A 129 25.26 1.46 4.34
C SER A 129 24.36 2.63 3.86
N ALA A 130 23.70 3.28 4.81
CA ALA A 130 23.45 4.73 4.91
C ALA A 130 22.75 5.10 6.25
N ALA A 131 22.47 4.13 7.12
CA ALA A 131 22.07 4.37 8.50
C ALA A 131 23.30 4.37 9.41
N GLU A 132 23.73 5.55 9.86
CA GLU A 132 24.55 5.62 11.08
C GLU A 132 23.71 5.10 12.25
N GLY A 133 24.03 3.88 12.68
CA GLY A 133 23.90 3.36 14.04
C GLY A 133 22.49 3.19 14.60
N LEU A 134 21.96 1.96 14.63
CA LEU A 134 20.97 1.54 15.62
C LEU A 134 20.91 0.00 15.68
N ALA A 135 21.68 -0.59 16.59
CA ALA A 135 21.40 -1.92 17.11
C ALA A 135 20.45 -1.74 18.30
N THR A 136 19.20 -2.19 18.19
CA THR A 136 18.25 -2.18 19.31
C THR A 136 18.33 -3.51 20.05
N SER A 137 18.89 -3.53 21.27
CA SER A 137 18.74 -4.67 22.17
C SER A 137 17.65 -4.39 23.22
N LEU A 138 16.44 -4.89 22.96
CA LEU A 138 15.28 -4.70 23.85
C LEU A 138 15.37 -5.62 25.08
N ASP A 139 15.39 -5.02 26.28
CA ASP A 139 15.59 -5.71 27.57
C ASP A 139 14.27 -6.32 28.11
N TYR A 140 14.13 -7.65 28.09
CA TYR A 140 12.89 -8.42 28.38
C TYR A 140 12.25 -8.15 29.77
N ARG A 141 13.02 -7.70 30.77
CA ARG A 141 12.48 -7.41 32.13
C ARG A 141 11.54 -6.19 32.16
N ILE A 142 11.67 -5.26 31.22
CA ILE A 142 10.82 -4.06 31.14
C ILE A 142 9.44 -4.43 30.57
N LEU A 143 9.40 -5.40 29.65
CA LEU A 143 8.16 -5.94 29.10
C LEU A 143 7.41 -6.81 30.12
N SER A 144 8.09 -7.66 30.91
CA SER A 144 7.39 -8.60 31.80
C SER A 144 6.63 -7.93 32.96
N ASN A 145 7.18 -6.84 33.52
CA ASN A 145 6.51 -6.13 34.62
C ASN A 145 5.32 -5.28 34.16
N ALA A 146 5.34 -4.76 32.93
CA ALA A 146 4.20 -4.06 32.33
C ALA A 146 3.08 -5.03 31.88
N VAL A 147 3.43 -6.27 31.52
CA VAL A 147 2.51 -7.30 30.99
C VAL A 147 1.70 -8.01 32.08
N ASN A 148 2.16 -8.01 33.34
CA ASN A 148 1.62 -8.86 34.41
C ASN A 148 0.53 -8.23 35.30
N LYS A 149 0.07 -7.00 35.03
CA LYS A 149 -0.96 -6.32 35.87
C LYS A 149 -2.24 -5.85 35.16
N ALA A 150 -2.46 -6.15 33.87
CA ALA A 150 -3.69 -5.73 33.16
C ALA A 150 -4.30 -6.82 32.25
N PRO A 151 -5.63 -6.79 31.97
CA PRO A 151 -6.32 -7.82 31.18
C PRO A 151 -5.89 -7.86 29.70
N LEU A 152 -5.98 -9.05 29.08
CA LEU A 152 -5.40 -9.41 27.76
C LEU A 152 -5.75 -8.48 26.57
N LYS A 153 -6.91 -7.82 26.54
CA LYS A 153 -7.27 -6.89 25.44
C LYS A 153 -6.56 -5.53 25.51
N ALA A 154 -5.94 -5.18 26.64
CA ALA A 154 -5.12 -3.97 26.78
C ALA A 154 -3.62 -4.21 26.53
N LYS A 155 -3.21 -5.47 26.26
CA LYS A 155 -1.81 -5.88 26.16
C LYS A 155 -1.13 -5.59 24.81
N GLN A 156 -1.90 -5.43 23.73
CA GLN A 156 -1.36 -5.20 22.37
C GLN A 156 -1.01 -3.72 22.10
N ASN A 157 -1.79 -2.76 22.63
CA ASN A 157 -1.57 -1.34 22.32
C ASN A 157 -0.44 -0.68 23.12
N LYS A 158 -0.19 -1.06 24.38
CA LYS A 158 0.81 -0.36 25.22
C LYS A 158 2.27 -0.65 24.84
N VAL A 159 2.56 -1.84 24.29
CA VAL A 159 3.93 -2.27 23.95
C VAL A 159 4.39 -1.72 22.60
N PHE A 160 3.48 -1.67 21.61
CA PHE A 160 3.74 -1.12 20.27
C PHE A 160 4.22 0.34 20.31
N HIS A 161 3.72 1.10 21.28
CA HIS A 161 3.87 2.55 21.36
C HIS A 161 5.10 3.03 22.18
N ALA A 162 5.69 2.16 23.01
CA ALA A 162 6.80 2.51 23.91
C ALA A 162 8.18 2.36 23.26
N ALA A 163 8.33 1.37 22.37
CA ALA A 163 9.59 1.08 21.69
C ALA A 163 10.03 2.20 20.72
N MET A 164 9.07 2.98 20.22
CA MET A 164 9.30 4.01 19.22
C MET A 164 9.86 5.33 19.79
N ILE A 165 9.86 5.55 21.12
CA ILE A 165 10.41 6.77 21.73
C ILE A 165 11.73 6.49 22.46
N LEU A 166 12.39 5.35 22.18
CA LEU A 166 13.68 5.05 22.78
C LEU A 166 14.82 5.90 22.17
N PRO A 167 15.90 6.19 22.92
CA PRO A 167 17.07 6.92 22.43
C PRO A 167 17.93 6.07 21.49
N GLU A 168 18.70 6.77 20.64
CA GLU A 168 19.46 6.21 19.52
C GLU A 168 20.72 5.40 19.94
N ASP A 169 21.18 5.52 21.19
CA ASP A 169 22.45 4.92 21.64
C ASP A 169 22.27 3.79 22.67
N ASP A 170 22.80 2.60 22.34
CA ASP A 170 22.92 1.46 23.25
C ASP A 170 24.13 1.65 24.18
N VAL A 171 23.87 2.04 25.43
CA VAL A 171 24.87 2.11 26.50
C VAL A 171 25.27 0.70 26.94
N VAL A 172 26.52 0.32 26.72
CA VAL A 172 27.02 -1.06 26.95
C VAL A 172 27.39 -1.33 28.39
N GLU A 173 27.92 -0.32 29.07
CA GLU A 173 28.36 -0.44 30.46
C GLU A 173 28.04 0.86 31.19
N LYS A 174 27.32 0.74 32.31
CA LYS A 174 26.99 1.86 33.19
C LYS A 174 27.92 1.81 34.37
N ILE A 175 28.89 2.72 34.38
CA ILE A 175 29.81 2.89 35.49
C ILE A 175 29.08 3.74 36.54
N ASP A 176 28.98 3.24 37.77
CA ASP A 176 28.40 4.00 38.87
C ASP A 176 29.28 5.23 39.18
N LEU A 177 28.77 6.41 38.86
CA LEU A 177 29.48 7.66 39.10
C LEU A 177 29.63 7.92 40.58
N GLN A 178 28.68 7.54 41.45
CA GLN A 178 28.81 7.80 42.88
C GLN A 178 29.95 6.97 43.48
N SER A 179 30.01 5.68 43.14
CA SER A 179 31.14 4.83 43.49
C SER A 179 32.47 5.37 42.93
N ALA A 180 32.48 5.86 41.68
CA ALA A 180 33.67 6.45 41.08
C ALA A 180 34.05 7.79 41.74
N ARG A 181 33.08 8.64 42.09
CA ARG A 181 33.27 9.91 42.80
C ARG A 181 33.86 9.68 44.18
N ALA A 182 33.35 8.70 44.94
CA ALA A 182 33.88 8.36 46.25
C ALA A 182 35.32 7.82 46.17
N ASN A 183 35.62 7.00 45.17
CA ASN A 183 36.93 6.37 45.00
C ASN A 183 38.00 7.29 44.39
N PHE A 184 37.60 8.23 43.52
CA PHE A 184 38.51 9.03 42.70
C PHE A 184 38.31 10.54 42.87
N GLN A 185 37.42 11.00 43.74
CA GLN A 185 37.10 12.43 43.94
C GLN A 185 36.79 13.12 42.61
N ILE A 186 35.74 12.64 41.93
CA ILE A 186 35.31 13.21 40.65
C ILE A 186 34.37 14.39 40.92
N GLU A 187 34.68 15.55 40.34
CA GLU A 187 33.90 16.78 40.40
C GLU A 187 33.31 17.12 39.03
N MET A 188 32.15 17.78 39.00
CA MET A 188 31.46 18.18 37.77
C MET A 188 31.64 19.67 37.56
N HIS A 189 32.30 20.06 36.46
CA HIS A 189 32.51 21.47 36.10
C HIS A 189 31.61 21.85 34.91
N TYR A 190 30.94 23.01 35.02
CA TYR A 190 29.98 23.51 34.04
C TYR A 190 30.41 24.80 33.32
N ASP A 191 31.30 25.60 33.92
CA ASP A 191 31.56 27.01 33.53
C ASP A 191 32.08 27.19 32.08
N GLU A 192 32.71 26.16 31.52
CA GLU A 192 33.25 26.16 30.15
C GLU A 192 32.49 25.21 29.20
N CYS A 193 31.35 24.68 29.64
CA CYS A 193 30.52 23.75 28.87
C CYS A 193 29.30 24.47 28.30
N ASN A 194 28.82 24.01 27.15
CA ASN A 194 27.49 24.38 26.69
C ASN A 194 26.45 23.75 27.62
N SER A 195 25.27 24.37 27.73
CA SER A 195 24.18 23.82 28.55
C SER A 195 23.88 22.37 28.18
N GLY A 196 23.78 21.48 29.18
CA GLY A 196 23.55 20.05 28.97
C GLY A 196 24.82 19.21 28.79
N TYR A 197 25.99 19.84 28.89
CA TYR A 197 27.29 19.20 28.87
C TYR A 197 28.07 19.46 30.16
N VAL A 198 29.04 18.61 30.44
CA VAL A 198 29.82 18.62 31.68
C VAL A 198 31.24 18.12 31.43
N ARG A 199 32.20 18.68 32.17
CA ARG A 199 33.56 18.14 32.26
C ARG A 199 33.74 17.48 33.62
N LEU A 200 34.31 16.28 33.62
CA LEU A 200 34.51 15.46 34.82
C LEU A 200 35.95 15.63 35.31
N HIS A 201 36.16 16.41 36.36
CA HIS A 201 37.46 16.70 36.94
C HIS A 201 37.87 15.62 37.96
N SER A 202 39.13 15.16 37.93
CA SER A 202 39.68 14.30 38.99
C SER A 202 41.21 14.28 39.01
N GLU A 203 41.79 14.77 40.11
CA GLU A 203 43.23 14.68 40.34
C GLU A 203 43.71 13.24 40.64
N ASN A 204 42.90 12.43 41.32
CA ASN A 204 43.31 11.08 41.73
C ASN A 204 43.24 10.08 40.58
N LEU A 205 42.31 10.27 39.64
CA LEU A 205 42.22 9.44 38.45
C LEU A 205 43.45 9.64 37.57
N ALA A 206 43.96 10.87 37.49
CA ALA A 206 45.18 11.21 36.75
C ALA A 206 46.41 10.46 37.26
N LYS A 207 46.54 10.33 38.58
CA LYS A 207 47.65 9.60 39.23
C LYS A 207 47.61 8.10 38.94
N ARG A 208 46.41 7.53 38.79
CA ARG A 208 46.21 6.08 38.65
C ARG A 208 46.11 5.62 37.19
N PHE A 209 45.54 6.45 36.31
CA PHE A 209 45.26 6.14 34.92
C PHE A 209 45.54 7.37 34.03
N PRO A 210 46.83 7.72 33.80
CA PRO A 210 47.20 8.91 33.03
C PRO A 210 46.64 8.91 31.60
N ASP A 211 46.50 7.73 30.98
CA ASP A 211 46.00 7.59 29.61
C ASP A 211 44.48 7.86 29.48
N ARG A 212 43.76 7.99 30.60
CA ARG A 212 42.31 8.23 30.64
C ARG A 212 41.93 9.67 30.97
N VAL A 213 42.93 10.53 31.15
CA VAL A 213 42.72 11.93 31.51
C VAL A 213 43.47 12.86 30.57
N LYS A 214 43.05 14.11 30.51
CA LYS A 214 43.69 15.19 29.78
C LYS A 214 43.90 16.38 30.73
N PRO A 215 45.14 16.86 30.92
CA PRO A 215 45.40 18.07 31.70
C PRO A 215 45.02 19.31 30.87
N VAL A 216 44.30 20.25 31.50
CA VAL A 216 43.90 21.54 30.91
C VAL A 216 44.08 22.63 31.97
N GLY A 217 45.11 23.47 31.79
CA GLY A 217 45.53 24.41 32.82
C GLY A 217 46.01 23.68 34.08
N ASP A 218 45.52 24.12 35.23
CA ASP A 218 45.79 23.49 36.53
C ASP A 218 44.85 22.30 36.83
N ASN A 219 43.85 22.07 35.99
CA ASN A 219 42.85 21.02 36.18
C ASN A 219 43.15 19.77 35.34
N VAL A 220 42.68 18.61 35.82
CA VAL A 220 42.76 17.35 35.08
C VAL A 220 41.37 16.77 34.85
N TYR A 221 41.04 16.51 33.59
CA TYR A 221 39.70 16.05 33.18
C TYR A 221 39.71 14.64 32.60
N LEU A 222 38.61 13.92 32.76
CA LEU A 222 38.43 12.61 32.16
C LEU A 222 38.23 12.73 30.64
N SER A 223 39.05 12.03 29.87
CA SER A 223 38.92 11.97 28.41
C SER A 223 37.79 11.03 27.98
N ASN A 224 36.98 11.46 27.02
CA ASN A 224 35.84 10.71 26.49
C ASN A 224 36.24 9.67 25.41
N GLY A 225 37.42 9.81 24.78
CA GLY A 225 37.84 8.98 23.64
C GLY A 225 37.99 7.50 23.96
N ASN A 226 38.41 7.17 25.19
CA ASN A 226 38.55 5.78 25.65
C ASN A 226 37.22 5.08 25.96
N TYR A 227 36.11 5.81 25.95
CA TYR A 227 34.77 5.32 26.29
C TYR A 227 33.87 5.19 25.06
N ARG A 228 34.40 5.52 23.88
CA ARG A 228 33.77 5.25 22.58
C ARG A 228 34.24 3.87 22.09
N GLY A 229 33.36 2.88 22.17
CA GLY A 229 33.64 1.52 21.72
C GLY A 229 33.62 1.39 20.19
N SER A 230 34.10 0.26 19.69
CA SER A 230 33.95 -0.08 18.27
C SER A 230 32.50 -0.46 17.98
N ARG A 231 31.98 -0.03 16.80
CA ARG A 231 30.61 -0.31 16.30
C ARG A 231 29.46 0.45 16.99
N GLY A 232 29.68 1.69 17.44
CA GLY A 232 28.60 2.57 17.96
C GLY A 232 28.17 2.28 19.41
N LEU A 233 28.91 1.44 20.11
CA LEU A 233 28.69 1.11 21.51
C LEU A 233 29.42 2.11 22.41
N VAL A 234 28.75 2.66 23.43
CA VAL A 234 29.35 3.65 24.35
C VAL A 234 29.29 3.21 25.80
N THR A 235 30.35 3.50 26.55
CA THR A 235 30.39 3.36 28.01
C THR A 235 30.03 4.70 28.64
N ALA A 236 29.09 4.71 29.58
CA ALA A 236 28.55 5.93 30.17
C ALA A 236 28.51 5.85 31.70
N PHE A 237 28.43 7.01 32.35
CA PHE A 237 28.29 7.09 33.80
C PHE A 237 26.82 7.19 34.22
N LYS A 238 26.48 6.48 35.28
CA LYS A 238 25.19 6.61 35.98
C LYS A 238 25.29 7.76 36.98
N CYS A 239 24.50 8.81 36.82
CA CYS A 239 24.45 9.97 37.71
C CYS A 239 23.11 10.03 38.44
N GLU A 240 23.09 9.79 39.75
CA GLU A 240 21.87 9.86 40.56
C GLU A 240 21.53 11.30 40.98
N ASP A 241 22.55 12.14 41.12
CA ASP A 241 22.40 13.53 41.53
C ASP A 241 22.21 14.44 40.30
N TRP A 242 20.96 14.81 40.02
CA TRP A 242 20.69 15.75 38.95
C TRP A 242 21.30 17.12 39.24
N PRO A 243 21.88 17.80 38.24
CA PRO A 243 22.31 19.18 38.40
C PRO A 243 21.12 20.08 38.77
N THR A 244 21.29 20.92 39.79
CA THR A 244 20.21 21.75 40.35
C THR A 244 19.58 22.69 39.33
N PHE A 245 20.39 23.23 38.41
CA PHE A 245 19.90 24.10 37.33
C PHE A 245 18.95 23.36 36.37
N ILE A 246 19.18 22.08 36.09
CA ILE A 246 18.28 21.27 35.24
C ILE A 246 16.95 21.06 35.93
N ILE A 247 16.99 20.79 37.25
CA ILE A 247 15.78 20.59 38.05
C ILE A 247 14.96 21.88 38.09
N SER A 248 15.57 23.02 38.48
CA SER A 248 14.84 24.29 38.60
C SER A 248 14.25 24.72 37.27
N ASP A 249 15.05 24.71 36.21
CA ASP A 249 14.62 25.18 34.88
C ASP A 249 13.48 24.34 34.30
N TRP A 250 13.46 23.04 34.62
CA TRP A 250 12.39 22.15 34.16
C TRP A 250 11.15 22.25 35.05
N MET A 251 11.31 22.25 36.38
CA MET A 251 10.18 22.23 37.31
C MET A 251 9.35 23.52 37.26
N ASP A 252 10.01 24.67 37.17
CA ASP A 252 9.36 25.98 37.30
C ASP A 252 8.60 26.44 36.04
N ARG A 253 8.51 25.59 35.00
CA ARG A 253 7.82 25.92 33.75
C ARG A 253 6.31 25.92 33.89
N GLU A 254 5.69 26.88 33.23
CA GLU A 254 4.23 26.94 33.06
C GLU A 254 3.77 25.80 32.14
N ARG A 255 2.76 25.04 32.59
CA ARG A 255 2.21 23.88 31.86
C ARG A 255 0.69 23.99 31.75
N PRO A 256 0.18 24.79 30.79
CA PRO A 256 -1.25 25.01 30.62
C PRO A 256 -2.08 23.72 30.44
N SER A 257 -1.49 22.67 29.85
CA SER A 257 -2.18 21.38 29.67
C SER A 257 -2.27 20.53 30.94
N GLY A 258 -1.45 20.84 31.96
CA GLY A 258 -1.27 20.00 33.14
C GLY A 258 -0.42 18.73 32.90
N TRP A 259 0.17 18.56 31.72
CA TRP A 259 1.12 17.48 31.43
C TRP A 259 2.57 17.99 31.46
N PRO A 260 3.53 17.24 32.02
CA PRO A 260 3.34 16.07 32.90
C PRO A 260 2.66 16.44 34.22
N ASN A 261 1.96 15.50 34.85
CA ASN A 261 1.37 15.74 36.18
C ASN A 261 2.43 15.59 37.30
N GLY A 262 2.09 16.03 38.52
CA GLY A 262 3.00 16.01 39.68
C GLY A 262 3.65 14.65 39.93
N ASP A 263 2.84 13.59 39.99
CA ASP A 263 3.31 12.22 40.26
C ASP A 263 4.33 11.74 39.21
N LEU A 264 4.09 12.02 37.92
CA LEU A 264 4.99 11.66 36.84
C LEU A 264 6.29 12.48 36.89
N MET A 265 6.21 13.76 37.26
CA MET A 265 7.40 14.60 37.44
C MET A 265 8.28 14.07 38.59
N GLU A 266 7.68 13.67 39.71
CA GLU A 266 8.40 13.04 40.83
C GLU A 266 9.04 11.70 40.40
N GLU A 267 8.32 10.86 39.65
CA GLU A 267 8.85 9.60 39.13
C GLU A 267 10.05 9.81 38.19
N ILE A 268 10.00 10.85 37.35
CA ILE A 268 11.06 11.24 36.42
C ILE A 268 12.32 11.69 37.19
N LEU A 269 12.15 12.56 38.19
CA LEU A 269 13.26 13.06 39.02
C LEU A 269 13.88 11.97 39.89
N ALA A 270 13.11 10.93 40.27
CA ALA A 270 13.63 9.77 40.98
C ALA A 270 14.53 8.85 40.12
N GLN A 271 14.54 9.02 38.79
CA GLN A 271 15.42 8.26 37.90
C GLN A 271 16.81 8.90 37.79
N PHE A 272 17.84 8.08 37.64
CA PHE A 272 19.20 8.55 37.37
C PHE A 272 19.34 9.12 35.95
N LEU A 273 20.25 10.09 35.78
CA LEU A 273 20.75 10.55 34.48
C LEU A 273 21.89 9.66 33.98
N THR A 274 22.08 9.64 32.67
CA THR A 274 23.25 9.00 32.06
C THR A 274 24.19 10.08 31.53
N ILE A 275 25.49 9.96 31.78
CA ILE A 275 26.50 10.88 31.24
C ILE A 275 27.31 10.13 30.19
N ALA A 276 27.13 10.49 28.93
CA ALA A 276 27.70 9.79 27.78
C ALA A 276 28.91 10.53 27.19
N PRO A 277 29.83 9.84 26.50
CA PRO A 277 31.10 10.40 25.99
C PRO A 277 30.92 11.23 24.71
N PHE A 278 29.90 12.08 24.68
CA PHE A 278 29.58 12.97 23.57
C PHE A 278 29.89 14.43 23.95
N ALA A 279 30.56 15.12 23.04
CA ALA A 279 30.89 16.53 23.20
C ALA A 279 29.92 17.41 22.43
N HIS A 280 29.75 18.65 22.87
CA HIS A 280 28.97 19.62 22.11
C HIS A 280 29.64 19.89 20.76
N PRO A 281 28.88 20.02 19.65
CA PRO A 281 29.44 20.29 18.32
C PRO A 281 30.28 21.56 18.22
N GLN A 282 30.04 22.53 19.10
CA GLN A 282 30.78 23.81 19.19
C GLN A 282 31.67 23.86 20.44
N SER A 283 32.05 22.71 21.00
CA SER A 283 32.93 22.64 22.17
C SER A 283 34.32 23.21 21.85
N SER A 284 34.89 23.93 22.82
CA SER A 284 36.28 24.40 22.77
C SER A 284 37.30 23.28 23.01
N ASP A 285 36.90 22.21 23.71
CA ASP A 285 37.73 21.01 23.92
C ASP A 285 36.85 19.75 23.93
N PRO A 286 36.59 19.18 22.73
CA PRO A 286 35.69 18.03 22.58
C PRO A 286 36.18 16.75 23.26
N ASP A 287 37.47 16.61 23.59
CA ASP A 287 38.01 15.33 24.11
C ASP A 287 37.65 15.07 25.58
N ILE A 288 37.22 16.11 26.29
CA ILE A 288 36.97 16.08 27.74
C ILE A 288 35.53 16.39 28.10
N GLU A 289 34.70 16.63 27.10
CA GLU A 289 33.30 17.01 27.28
C GLU A 289 32.38 15.78 27.20
N TRP A 290 31.40 15.77 28.09
CA TRP A 290 30.43 14.70 28.27
C TRP A 290 29.02 15.28 28.22
N GLN A 291 28.05 14.49 27.77
CA GLN A 291 26.66 14.93 27.60
C GLN A 291 25.74 14.28 28.63
N PHE A 292 24.81 15.06 29.19
CA PHE A 292 23.68 14.51 29.93
C PHE A 292 22.65 13.91 28.98
N CYS A 293 22.31 12.64 29.19
CA CYS A 293 21.35 11.87 28.42
C CYS A 293 20.17 11.46 29.31
N PHE A 294 18.95 11.72 28.82
CA PHE A 294 17.70 11.60 29.57
C PHE A 294 16.91 10.33 29.19
N VAL A 295 17.61 9.22 29.00
CA VAL A 295 17.05 7.99 28.41
C VAL A 295 15.84 7.45 29.17
N LYS A 296 15.92 7.40 30.50
CA LYS A 296 14.83 6.84 31.33
C LYS A 296 13.68 7.82 31.47
N GLN A 297 13.98 9.10 31.47
CA GLN A 297 13.03 10.19 31.60
C GLN A 297 12.18 10.30 30.34
N GLU A 298 12.81 10.28 29.15
CA GLU A 298 12.11 10.22 27.86
C GLU A 298 11.20 9.00 27.76
N PHE A 299 11.66 7.84 28.26
CA PHE A 299 10.85 6.63 28.31
C PHE A 299 9.60 6.79 29.19
N LEU A 300 9.73 7.38 30.38
CA LEU A 300 8.59 7.63 31.26
C LEU A 300 7.58 8.61 30.64
N LEU A 301 8.08 9.70 30.03
CA LEU A 301 7.23 10.63 29.28
C LEU A 301 6.48 9.92 28.16
N ALA A 302 7.18 9.11 27.35
CA ALA A 302 6.59 8.33 26.27
C ALA A 302 5.49 7.36 26.73
N MET A 303 5.71 6.71 27.87
CA MET A 303 4.76 5.76 28.47
C MET A 303 3.49 6.45 28.97
N SER A 304 3.56 7.73 29.31
CA SER A 304 2.41 8.52 29.77
C SER A 304 1.45 8.95 28.67
N LEU A 305 1.89 8.89 27.41
CA LEU A 305 1.12 9.40 26.28
C LEU A 305 -0.06 8.49 25.92
N ASN A 306 -1.17 9.10 25.49
CA ASN A 306 -2.31 8.37 24.94
C ASN A 306 -2.09 8.01 23.45
N ASP A 307 -2.98 7.19 22.90
CA ASP A 307 -2.84 6.68 21.54
C ASP A 307 -2.96 7.80 20.48
N ASN A 308 -3.80 8.82 20.71
CA ASN A 308 -3.99 9.92 19.76
C ASN A 308 -2.81 10.89 19.70
N GLN A 309 -2.18 11.17 20.84
CA GLN A 309 -0.94 11.94 20.92
C GLN A 309 0.18 11.27 20.11
N LYS A 310 0.33 9.96 20.29
CA LYS A 310 1.34 9.18 19.57
C LYS A 310 1.02 9.10 18.08
N TYR A 311 -0.25 8.90 17.73
CA TYR A 311 -0.71 8.97 16.35
C TYR A 311 -0.35 10.30 15.69
N CYS A 312 -0.62 11.44 16.33
CA CYS A 312 -0.24 12.75 15.81
C CYS A 312 1.27 12.90 15.61
N PHE A 313 2.07 12.38 16.55
CA PHE A 313 3.52 12.36 16.40
C PHE A 313 3.95 11.50 15.20
N HIS A 314 3.36 10.33 14.99
CA HIS A 314 3.67 9.47 13.84
C HIS A 314 3.32 10.13 12.52
N VAL A 315 2.15 10.76 12.42
CA VAL A 315 1.75 11.50 11.22
C VAL A 315 2.76 12.61 10.92
N LEU A 316 3.17 13.39 11.92
CA LEU A 316 4.24 14.38 11.77
C LEU A 316 5.53 13.74 11.25
N GLN A 317 5.98 12.65 11.88
CA GLN A 317 7.23 11.98 11.48
C GLN A 317 7.20 11.52 10.03
N VAL A 318 6.12 10.85 9.60
CA VAL A 318 5.98 10.33 8.24
C VAL A 318 5.94 11.49 7.23
N LEU A 319 5.17 12.54 7.51
CA LEU A 319 5.09 13.72 6.64
C LEU A 319 6.45 14.38 6.45
N LEU A 320 7.18 14.61 7.53
CA LEU A 320 8.48 15.27 7.46
C LEU A 320 9.53 14.39 6.82
N ARG A 321 9.55 13.10 7.15
CA ARG A 321 10.45 12.11 6.55
C ARG A 321 10.32 12.08 5.03
N PHE A 322 9.09 12.03 4.53
CA PHE A 322 8.83 11.96 3.10
C PHE A 322 9.19 13.25 2.36
N HIS A 323 8.73 14.40 2.85
CA HIS A 323 8.87 15.68 2.13
C HIS A 323 10.24 16.37 2.35
N VAL A 324 10.91 16.07 3.46
CA VAL A 324 12.17 16.73 3.85
C VAL A 324 13.37 15.79 3.78
N GLY A 325 13.20 14.49 4.05
CA GLY A 325 14.25 13.47 4.09
C GLY A 325 14.86 13.26 5.49
N ASP A 326 15.27 12.03 5.78
CA ASP A 326 15.72 11.56 7.11
C ASP A 326 16.99 12.25 7.66
N HIS A 327 17.81 12.81 6.77
CA HIS A 327 19.14 13.32 7.13
C HIS A 327 19.14 14.74 7.70
N ILE A 328 18.03 15.48 7.58
CA ILE A 328 18.02 16.92 7.90
C ILE A 328 17.31 17.22 9.24
N LEU A 329 16.10 16.68 9.46
CA LEU A 329 15.37 16.82 10.73
C LEU A 329 15.37 15.50 11.49
N LYS A 330 16.36 15.33 12.36
CA LYS A 330 16.49 14.13 13.19
C LYS A 330 15.27 13.94 14.08
N ARG A 331 14.90 12.67 14.32
CA ARG A 331 13.80 12.28 15.21
C ARG A 331 13.90 12.94 16.58
N TYR A 332 15.11 13.05 17.10
CA TYR A 332 15.41 13.70 18.37
C TYR A 332 14.90 15.16 18.42
N TYR A 333 15.01 15.93 17.33
CA TYR A 333 14.49 17.31 17.29
C TYR A 333 12.96 17.32 17.40
N LEU A 334 12.29 16.43 16.65
CA LEU A 334 10.83 16.33 16.66
C LEU A 334 10.29 15.90 18.03
N LYS A 335 10.98 15.00 18.74
CA LYS A 335 10.61 14.62 20.12
C LYS A 335 10.59 15.82 21.06
N ASN A 336 11.61 16.67 20.99
CA ASN A 336 11.70 17.85 21.85
C ASN A 336 10.56 18.84 21.56
N ILE A 337 10.25 19.09 20.28
CA ILE A 337 9.10 19.90 19.87
C ILE A 337 7.80 19.32 20.41
N PHE A 338 7.65 18.00 20.28
CA PHE A 338 6.45 17.29 20.68
C PHE A 338 6.22 17.35 22.20
N PHE A 339 7.27 17.16 23.01
CA PHE A 339 7.16 17.32 24.47
C PHE A 339 6.77 18.75 24.87
N HIS A 340 7.35 19.77 24.25
CA HIS A 340 6.92 21.16 24.50
C HIS A 340 5.47 21.41 24.07
N ALA A 341 5.01 20.80 22.97
CA ALA A 341 3.63 20.91 22.52
C ALA A 341 2.65 20.25 23.51
N LEU A 342 3.03 19.13 24.12
CA LEU A 342 2.22 18.43 25.12
C LEU A 342 2.03 19.24 26.41
N GLU A 343 2.98 20.11 26.78
CA GLU A 343 2.80 21.03 27.93
C GLU A 343 1.76 22.12 27.65
N ASN A 344 1.49 22.42 26.38
CA ASN A 344 0.62 23.53 25.96
C ASN A 344 -0.77 23.08 25.50
N ILE A 345 -0.89 21.92 24.86
CA ILE A 345 -2.15 21.44 24.30
C ILE A 345 -2.86 20.51 25.28
N HIS A 346 -4.08 20.88 25.68
CA HIS A 346 -4.93 20.05 26.54
C HIS A 346 -5.25 18.68 25.91
N ILE A 347 -5.29 17.62 26.73
CA ILE A 347 -5.47 16.23 26.29
C ILE A 347 -6.71 16.01 25.41
N ASP A 348 -7.79 16.75 25.68
CA ASP A 348 -9.04 16.65 24.93
C ASP A 348 -8.86 17.02 23.46
N LEU A 349 -8.03 18.03 23.15
CA LEU A 349 -7.83 18.48 21.77
C LEU A 349 -7.11 17.43 20.93
N TRP A 350 -6.18 16.68 21.52
CA TRP A 350 -5.54 15.54 20.84
C TRP A 350 -6.55 14.44 20.47
N ASN A 351 -7.62 14.31 21.25
CA ASN A 351 -8.65 13.31 21.02
C ASN A 351 -9.74 13.79 20.06
N SER A 352 -10.10 15.08 20.13
CA SER A 352 -11.20 15.67 19.37
C SER A 352 -10.78 16.36 18.08
N ASN A 353 -9.49 16.71 17.94
CA ASN A 353 -8.96 17.37 16.74
C ASN A 353 -7.45 17.08 16.50
N PRO A 354 -7.07 15.81 16.27
CA PRO A 354 -5.73 15.41 15.84
C PRO A 354 -5.19 16.20 14.65
N GLY A 355 -6.03 16.60 13.70
CA GLY A 355 -5.60 17.40 12.55
C GLY A 355 -5.01 18.75 12.93
N ALA A 356 -5.70 19.51 13.80
CA ALA A 356 -5.20 20.77 14.33
C ALA A 356 -3.92 20.58 15.16
N CYS A 357 -3.82 19.48 15.92
CA CYS A 357 -2.61 19.16 16.68
C CYS A 357 -1.40 18.91 15.77
N VAL A 358 -1.56 18.16 14.67
CA VAL A 358 -0.48 17.94 13.70
C VAL A 358 -0.06 19.26 13.04
N MET A 359 -1.02 20.11 12.67
CA MET A 359 -0.72 21.42 12.09
C MET A 359 0.04 22.33 13.07
N TYR A 360 -0.36 22.33 14.34
CA TYR A 360 0.35 23.06 15.39
C TYR A 360 1.79 22.55 15.54
N LEU A 361 2.01 21.23 15.48
CA LEU A 361 3.36 20.67 15.55
C LEU A 361 4.22 21.12 14.36
N ILE A 362 3.66 21.15 13.14
CA ILE A 362 4.37 21.68 11.97
C ILE A 362 4.69 23.17 12.16
N ASP A 363 3.75 23.97 12.66
CA ASP A 363 3.98 25.39 12.97
C ASP A 363 5.12 25.55 13.98
N ARG A 364 5.17 24.70 15.02
CA ARG A 364 6.28 24.71 15.99
C ARG A 364 7.63 24.36 15.37
N VAL A 365 7.68 23.43 14.41
CA VAL A 365 8.91 23.12 13.67
C VAL A 365 9.34 24.33 12.83
N ILE A 366 8.40 24.95 12.11
CA ILE A 366 8.66 26.15 11.30
C ILE A 366 9.17 27.29 12.16
N ASP A 367 8.48 27.60 13.26
CA ASP A 367 8.87 28.66 14.20
C ASP A 367 10.28 28.44 14.72
N SER A 368 10.61 27.22 15.16
CA SER A 368 11.94 26.89 15.67
C SER A 368 13.04 27.05 14.62
N LEU A 369 12.75 26.76 13.35
CA LEU A 369 13.70 26.96 12.25
C LEU A 369 13.87 28.45 11.92
N ILE A 370 12.79 29.23 11.87
CA ILE A 370 12.83 30.67 11.62
C ILE A 370 13.58 31.40 12.74
N THR A 371 13.28 31.08 14.01
CA THR A 371 13.98 31.66 15.16
C THR A 371 15.35 31.03 15.40
N ARG A 372 15.70 29.99 14.62
CA ARG A 372 16.92 29.17 14.79
C ARG A 372 17.13 28.70 16.23
N ASN A 373 16.03 28.40 16.91
CA ASN A 373 16.02 28.03 18.32
C ASN A 373 15.07 26.87 18.58
N LEU A 374 15.65 25.72 18.93
CA LEU A 374 14.92 24.57 19.46
C LEU A 374 15.55 24.17 20.80
N PRO A 375 15.00 24.63 21.93
CA PRO A 375 15.52 24.28 23.24
C PRO A 375 15.29 22.79 23.54
N HIS A 376 16.31 22.11 24.08
CA HIS A 376 16.17 20.77 24.60
C HIS A 376 15.12 20.73 25.73
N TYR A 377 14.30 19.68 25.76
CA TYR A 377 13.13 19.60 26.63
C TYR A 377 13.48 19.64 28.10
N PHE A 378 14.55 18.97 28.55
CA PHE A 378 15.01 19.02 29.94
C PHE A 378 16.01 20.14 30.22
N VAL A 379 16.67 20.67 29.18
CA VAL A 379 17.76 21.64 29.34
C VAL A 379 17.53 22.81 28.38
N PRO A 380 16.68 23.79 28.74
CA PRO A 380 16.25 24.82 27.80
C PRO A 380 17.39 25.66 27.20
N GLY A 381 18.50 25.82 27.92
CA GLY A 381 19.70 26.49 27.42
C GLY A 381 20.44 25.76 26.30
N ASN A 382 20.14 24.47 26.07
CA ASN A 382 20.74 23.68 25.01
C ASN A 382 19.92 23.79 23.70
N ASN A 383 20.36 24.65 22.78
CA ASN A 383 19.71 24.81 21.48
C ASN A 383 20.16 23.73 20.49
N LEU A 384 19.24 22.83 20.14
CA LEU A 384 19.51 21.67 19.28
C LEU A 384 19.76 22.03 17.80
N LEU A 385 19.36 23.24 17.36
CA LEU A 385 19.58 23.72 15.99
C LEU A 385 20.92 24.46 15.82
N CYS A 386 21.77 24.51 16.85
CA CYS A 386 23.04 25.26 16.82
C CYS A 386 23.99 24.84 15.69
N VAL A 387 23.89 23.58 15.23
CA VAL A 387 24.72 23.01 14.16
C VAL A 387 24.20 23.35 12.76
N LEU A 388 22.91 23.71 12.63
CA LEU A 388 22.32 23.98 11.33
C LEU A 388 22.70 25.38 10.82
N SER A 389 23.14 25.44 9.57
CA SER A 389 23.36 26.70 8.88
C SER A 389 22.04 27.45 8.69
N GLU A 390 22.15 28.77 8.55
CA GLU A 390 21.00 29.63 8.27
C GLU A 390 20.30 29.25 6.95
N GLU A 391 21.10 28.94 5.91
CA GLU A 391 20.60 28.50 4.61
C GLU A 391 19.79 27.20 4.72
N SER A 392 20.28 26.22 5.49
CA SER A 392 19.55 24.97 5.75
C SER A 392 18.24 25.24 6.49
N CYS A 393 18.26 26.11 7.50
CA CYS A 393 17.04 26.48 8.24
C CYS A 393 16.00 27.13 7.31
N ASN A 394 16.42 28.05 6.45
CA ASN A 394 15.54 28.74 5.49
C ASN A 394 14.95 27.78 4.45
N THR A 395 15.78 26.87 3.92
CA THR A 395 15.34 25.85 2.96
C THR A 395 14.31 24.92 3.59
N LEU A 396 14.58 24.43 4.80
CA LEU A 396 13.67 23.59 5.56
C LEU A 396 12.35 24.30 5.85
N SER A 397 12.42 25.54 6.35
CA SER A 397 11.25 26.36 6.64
C SER A 397 10.38 26.53 5.40
N THR A 398 10.99 26.80 4.24
CA THR A 398 10.25 26.94 2.96
C THR A 398 9.50 25.65 2.59
N LYS A 399 10.17 24.49 2.69
CA LYS A 399 9.54 23.18 2.43
C LYS A 399 8.38 22.92 3.41
N LEU A 400 8.61 23.16 4.70
CA LEU A 400 7.61 22.96 5.74
C LEU A 400 6.41 23.89 5.59
N GLN A 401 6.62 25.15 5.18
CA GLN A 401 5.55 26.08 4.87
C GLN A 401 4.69 25.60 3.70
N ALA A 402 5.28 24.94 2.70
CA ALA A 402 4.52 24.31 1.61
C ALA A 402 3.66 23.15 2.14
N ILE A 403 4.22 22.25 2.95
CA ILE A 403 3.47 21.17 3.62
C ILE A 403 2.33 21.75 4.44
N ARG A 404 2.60 22.80 5.23
CA ARG A 404 1.63 23.47 6.08
C ARG A 404 0.50 24.15 5.30
N ARG A 405 0.80 24.64 4.09
CA ARG A 405 -0.16 25.28 3.20
C ARG A 405 -1.00 24.27 2.41
N PHE A 406 -0.45 23.09 2.13
CA PHE A 406 -1.09 22.02 1.35
C PHE A 406 -1.07 20.66 2.07
N PRO A 407 -1.57 20.56 3.32
CA PRO A 407 -1.37 19.37 4.14
C PRO A 407 -2.07 18.14 3.59
N ILE A 408 -3.25 18.29 2.96
CA ILE A 408 -3.97 17.16 2.38
C ILE A 408 -3.20 16.58 1.18
N THR A 409 -2.72 17.43 0.28
CA THR A 409 -1.85 17.01 -0.84
C THR A 409 -0.61 16.30 -0.32
N SER A 410 0.02 16.84 0.73
CA SER A 410 1.18 16.20 1.36
C SER A 410 0.86 14.84 1.95
N ILE A 411 -0.32 14.65 2.55
CA ILE A 411 -0.78 13.36 3.11
C ILE A 411 -1.09 12.35 1.99
N ILE A 412 -1.76 12.77 0.92
CA ILE A 412 -2.07 11.89 -0.22
C ILE A 412 -0.80 11.43 -0.92
N LEU A 413 0.13 12.35 -1.21
CA LEU A 413 1.40 11.98 -1.83
C LEU A 413 2.18 10.94 -1.02
N VAL A 414 2.12 11.06 0.31
CA VAL A 414 2.67 10.04 1.22
C VAL A 414 1.90 8.72 1.08
N ALA A 415 0.57 8.76 1.13
CA ALA A 415 -0.25 7.56 1.05
C ALA A 415 -0.02 6.80 -0.27
N GLU A 416 -0.01 7.51 -1.40
CA GLU A 416 0.27 6.96 -2.73
C GLU A 416 1.69 6.37 -2.81
N ALA A 417 2.71 7.10 -2.35
CA ALA A 417 4.09 6.64 -2.46
C ALA A 417 4.39 5.37 -1.63
N TYR A 418 3.65 5.15 -0.55
CA TYR A 418 3.77 3.96 0.30
C TYR A 418 2.71 2.89 0.00
N ASN A 419 1.94 3.02 -1.09
CA ASN A 419 0.82 2.12 -1.45
C ASN A 419 -0.19 1.89 -0.32
N LEU A 420 -0.43 2.94 0.46
CA LEU A 420 -1.29 2.91 1.63
C LEU A 420 -2.71 3.31 1.21
N ASN A 421 -3.70 2.57 1.67
CA ASN A 421 -5.08 3.07 1.64
C ASN A 421 -5.13 4.36 2.47
N THR A 422 -5.60 5.47 1.87
CA THR A 422 -5.71 6.79 2.51
C THR A 422 -6.47 6.72 3.84
N SER A 423 -7.32 5.71 4.02
CA SER A 423 -8.15 5.53 5.20
C SER A 423 -7.42 5.53 6.56
N TRP A 424 -6.18 5.00 6.66
CA TRP A 424 -5.54 4.86 7.99
C TRP A 424 -4.67 6.04 8.42
N ILE A 425 -4.01 6.75 7.48
CA ILE A 425 -3.25 7.98 7.78
C ILE A 425 -4.18 9.19 7.82
N ALA A 426 -5.20 9.19 6.96
CA ALA A 426 -5.82 10.43 6.54
C ALA A 426 -7.20 10.66 7.18
N ASP A 427 -8.04 9.63 7.37
CA ASP A 427 -9.44 9.84 7.81
C ASP A 427 -9.54 10.68 9.09
N ARG A 428 -8.79 10.33 10.14
CA ARG A 428 -8.86 11.06 11.44
C ARG A 428 -8.25 12.47 11.38
N VAL A 429 -7.27 12.70 10.51
CA VAL A 429 -6.59 14.01 10.39
C VAL A 429 -7.33 14.93 9.41
N ILE A 430 -7.91 14.37 8.35
CA ILE A 430 -8.62 15.07 7.29
C ILE A 430 -10.03 15.45 7.74
N GLU A 431 -10.77 14.55 8.39
CA GLU A 431 -12.15 14.78 8.85
C GLU A 431 -12.23 15.93 9.87
N ASP A 432 -11.20 16.10 10.69
CA ASP A 432 -11.18 17.02 11.83
C ASP A 432 -10.70 18.44 11.51
N ILE A 433 -10.28 18.76 10.27
CA ILE A 433 -9.82 20.12 9.90
C ILE A 433 -11.04 20.94 9.43
N PRO A 434 -11.75 21.67 10.30
CA PRO A 434 -13.10 22.15 10.02
C PRO A 434 -13.10 23.44 9.17
N ASN A 435 -11.92 23.91 8.70
CA ASN A 435 -11.72 25.26 8.17
C ASN A 435 -10.86 25.36 6.88
N PHE A 436 -10.72 24.29 6.09
CA PHE A 436 -10.17 24.41 4.72
C PHE A 436 -11.14 25.03 3.69
N LYS A 437 -12.09 25.86 4.16
CA LYS A 437 -12.93 26.72 3.31
C LYS A 437 -12.14 27.77 2.50
N ARG A 438 -10.81 27.85 2.66
CA ARG A 438 -9.92 28.75 1.87
C ARG A 438 -8.94 28.05 0.92
N SER A 439 -9.01 26.72 0.75
CA SER A 439 -8.24 26.02 -0.30
C SER A 439 -9.12 25.22 -1.26
N HIS A 440 -10.41 25.54 -1.33
CA HIS A 440 -11.30 25.06 -2.40
C HIS A 440 -10.91 25.62 -3.79
N ASP A 441 -9.79 26.31 -3.94
CA ASP A 441 -9.25 26.71 -5.24
C ASP A 441 -8.01 25.89 -5.65
N ILE A 442 -7.24 25.34 -4.69
CA ILE A 442 -5.99 24.60 -4.96
C ILE A 442 -6.19 23.08 -4.83
N LEU A 443 -7.26 22.64 -4.14
CA LEU A 443 -7.72 21.25 -4.18
C LEU A 443 -8.15 20.86 -5.60
N PHE A 444 -8.68 21.79 -6.40
CA PHE A 444 -9.25 21.46 -7.71
C PHE A 444 -8.18 21.29 -8.80
N ASP A 445 -7.09 22.06 -8.77
CA ASP A 445 -6.00 21.96 -9.76
C ASP A 445 -5.21 20.63 -9.68
N VAL A 446 -5.31 19.91 -8.56
CA VAL A 446 -4.59 18.64 -8.35
C VAL A 446 -5.54 17.43 -8.31
N TYR A 447 -6.74 17.57 -7.73
CA TYR A 447 -7.67 16.45 -7.60
C TYR A 447 -8.55 16.23 -8.84
N ILE A 448 -8.97 17.29 -9.55
CA ILE A 448 -9.74 17.10 -10.79
C ILE A 448 -8.93 16.24 -11.78
N PRO A 449 -7.64 16.52 -12.07
CA PRO A 449 -6.86 15.68 -12.96
C PRO A 449 -6.74 14.23 -12.47
N SER A 450 -6.61 14.01 -11.15
CA SER A 450 -6.52 12.65 -10.57
C SER A 450 -7.84 11.87 -10.72
N TYR A 451 -8.97 12.47 -10.33
CA TYR A 451 -10.30 11.89 -10.53
C TYR A 451 -10.58 11.64 -12.02
N ILE A 452 -10.28 12.60 -12.89
CA ILE A 452 -10.44 12.45 -14.34
C ILE A 452 -9.58 11.30 -14.85
N THR A 453 -8.32 11.18 -14.41
CA THR A 453 -7.43 10.08 -14.84
C THR A 453 -7.97 8.72 -14.42
N GLU A 454 -8.46 8.58 -13.19
CA GLU A 454 -9.04 7.32 -12.71
C GLU A 454 -10.37 7.00 -13.42
N ILE A 455 -11.25 7.98 -13.62
CA ILE A 455 -12.49 7.81 -14.38
C ILE A 455 -12.18 7.43 -15.84
N GLN A 456 -11.20 8.08 -16.48
CA GLN A 456 -10.76 7.77 -17.84
C GLN A 456 -10.23 6.33 -17.94
N LYS A 457 -9.43 5.88 -16.98
CA LYS A 457 -8.95 4.51 -16.90
C LYS A 457 -10.11 3.51 -16.80
N GLN A 458 -11.09 3.78 -15.95
CA GLN A 458 -12.29 2.94 -15.81
C GLN A 458 -13.13 2.92 -17.09
N ILE A 459 -13.33 4.08 -17.74
CA ILE A 459 -14.03 4.20 -19.03
C ILE A 459 -13.32 3.38 -20.12
N VAL A 460 -11.99 3.50 -20.24
CA VAL A 460 -11.21 2.77 -21.26
C VAL A 460 -11.21 1.26 -20.98
N SER A 461 -11.22 0.85 -19.70
CA SER A 461 -11.32 -0.56 -19.32
C SER A 461 -12.71 -1.17 -19.50
N GLY A 462 -13.74 -0.35 -19.79
CA GLY A 462 -15.14 -0.80 -19.91
C GLY A 462 -15.87 -0.99 -18.58
N ALA A 463 -15.29 -0.54 -17.46
CA ALA A 463 -15.91 -0.57 -16.12
C ALA A 463 -16.87 0.61 -15.92
N PHE A 464 -17.91 0.71 -16.76
CA PHE A 464 -18.78 1.89 -16.83
C PHE A 464 -19.61 2.14 -15.56
N ARG A 465 -19.99 1.11 -14.81
CA ARG A 465 -20.70 1.23 -13.54
C ARG A 465 -19.84 1.94 -12.50
N ASP A 466 -18.59 1.51 -12.35
CA ASP A 466 -17.64 2.12 -11.41
C ASP A 466 -17.25 3.52 -11.87
N ALA A 467 -17.05 3.71 -13.18
CA ALA A 467 -16.80 5.03 -13.76
C ALA A 467 -17.95 6.01 -13.50
N ALA A 468 -19.20 5.58 -13.68
CA ALA A 468 -20.38 6.43 -13.46
C ALA A 468 -20.53 6.82 -11.99
N LYS A 469 -20.30 5.86 -11.08
CA LYS A 469 -20.30 6.12 -9.64
C LYS A 469 -19.20 7.12 -9.26
N THR A 470 -17.95 6.83 -9.61
CA THR A 470 -16.78 7.67 -9.32
C THR A 470 -16.96 9.08 -9.89
N PHE A 471 -17.49 9.20 -11.12
CA PHE A 471 -17.80 10.48 -11.75
C PHE A 471 -18.84 11.29 -10.97
N MET A 472 -19.94 10.65 -10.55
CA MET A 472 -20.99 11.36 -9.82
C MET A 472 -20.59 11.73 -8.40
N ASP A 473 -19.81 10.88 -7.73
CA ASP A 473 -19.24 11.18 -6.42
C ASP A 473 -18.30 12.39 -6.53
N ALA A 474 -17.37 12.38 -7.50
CA ALA A 474 -16.49 13.52 -7.78
C ALA A 474 -17.26 14.79 -8.14
N PHE A 475 -18.26 14.71 -9.02
CA PHE A 475 -19.10 15.87 -9.38
C PHE A 475 -19.86 16.45 -8.19
N GLN A 476 -20.41 15.60 -7.32
CA GLN A 476 -21.11 16.04 -6.11
C GLN A 476 -20.15 16.72 -5.12
N GLU A 477 -18.95 16.18 -4.94
CA GLU A 477 -17.91 16.82 -4.12
C GLU A 477 -17.51 18.19 -4.67
N ILE A 478 -17.28 18.27 -5.98
CA ILE A 478 -16.96 19.51 -6.69
C ILE A 478 -18.08 20.54 -6.54
N SER A 479 -19.35 20.11 -6.66
CA SER A 479 -20.52 20.99 -6.58
C SER A 479 -20.81 21.54 -5.18
N LYS A 480 -20.27 20.92 -4.11
CA LYS A 480 -20.39 21.40 -2.72
C LYS A 480 -19.43 22.57 -2.42
N GLY A 481 -18.45 22.83 -3.29
CA GLY A 481 -17.46 23.89 -3.13
C GLY A 481 -18.02 25.30 -3.41
N SER A 482 -17.78 26.25 -2.51
CA SER A 482 -18.39 27.60 -2.52
C SER A 482 -18.00 28.51 -3.70
N ILE A 483 -17.01 28.15 -4.54
CA ILE A 483 -16.47 29.02 -5.60
C ILE A 483 -16.89 28.57 -7.01
N PHE A 484 -17.30 27.30 -7.19
CA PHE A 484 -17.78 26.77 -8.47
C PHE A 484 -19.26 26.37 -8.44
N SER A 485 -20.12 27.28 -8.00
CA SER A 485 -21.56 27.20 -8.31
C SER A 485 -21.87 27.34 -9.83
N ILE A 486 -20.87 27.17 -10.71
CA ILE A 486 -20.89 27.49 -12.13
C ILE A 486 -20.45 26.28 -13.00
N LEU A 487 -19.70 25.30 -12.50
CA LEU A 487 -19.30 24.15 -13.33
C LEU A 487 -20.52 23.27 -13.59
N SER A 488 -21.02 23.29 -14.83
CA SER A 488 -22.17 22.47 -15.19
C SER A 488 -21.74 21.01 -15.32
N LEU A 489 -22.67 20.09 -15.06
CA LEU A 489 -22.45 18.65 -15.30
C LEU A 489 -21.92 18.38 -16.71
N ARG A 490 -22.38 19.17 -17.68
CA ARG A 490 -21.97 19.09 -19.09
C ARG A 490 -20.50 19.45 -19.28
N ASP A 491 -20.01 20.51 -18.63
CA ASP A 491 -18.62 20.96 -18.77
C ASP A 491 -17.67 19.95 -18.13
N PHE A 492 -18.03 19.43 -16.95
CA PHE A 492 -17.26 18.40 -16.27
C PHE A 492 -17.23 17.08 -17.07
N LEU A 493 -18.36 16.71 -17.67
CA LEU A 493 -18.44 15.55 -18.56
C LEU A 493 -17.55 15.71 -19.79
N HIS A 494 -17.57 16.87 -20.45
CA HIS A 494 -16.73 17.15 -21.61
C HIS A 494 -15.24 17.05 -21.30
N GLU A 495 -14.80 17.56 -20.14
CA GLU A 495 -13.41 17.47 -19.71
C GLU A 495 -13.02 16.03 -19.38
N THR A 496 -13.89 15.28 -18.68
CA THR A 496 -13.61 13.90 -18.28
C THR A 496 -13.42 12.98 -19.48
N VAL A 497 -14.28 13.09 -20.49
CA VAL A 497 -14.24 12.21 -21.67
C VAL A 497 -13.27 12.69 -22.75
N HIS A 498 -12.57 13.80 -22.52
CA HIS A 498 -11.62 14.36 -23.46
C HIS A 498 -10.52 13.34 -23.79
N GLY A 499 -10.23 13.15 -25.09
CA GLY A 499 -9.22 12.19 -25.56
C GLY A 499 -9.68 10.72 -25.65
N ILE A 500 -10.88 10.38 -25.16
CA ILE A 500 -11.45 9.03 -25.31
C ILE A 500 -12.12 8.90 -26.69
N LEU A 501 -12.12 7.69 -27.28
CA LEU A 501 -12.80 7.44 -28.55
C LEU A 501 -14.33 7.62 -28.42
N SER A 502 -14.95 8.30 -29.40
CA SER A 502 -16.38 8.66 -29.42
C SER A 502 -17.36 7.51 -29.11
N PRO A 503 -17.17 6.27 -29.60
CA PRO A 503 -18.02 5.12 -29.23
C PRO A 503 -18.01 4.79 -27.74
N ILE A 504 -16.84 4.87 -27.11
CA ILE A 504 -16.65 4.55 -25.69
C ILE A 504 -17.29 5.66 -24.84
N GLN A 505 -17.17 6.92 -25.27
CA GLN A 505 -17.87 8.04 -24.64
C GLN A 505 -19.39 7.86 -24.65
N TRP A 506 -19.94 7.33 -25.76
CA TRP A 506 -21.38 7.06 -25.86
C TRP A 506 -21.83 6.00 -24.85
N TRP A 507 -21.09 4.89 -24.73
CA TRP A 507 -21.38 3.85 -23.73
C TRP A 507 -21.29 4.39 -22.30
N PHE A 508 -20.27 5.19 -21.99
CA PHE A 508 -20.18 5.83 -20.69
C PHE A 508 -21.39 6.74 -20.40
N CYS A 509 -21.77 7.60 -21.36
CA CYS A 509 -22.95 8.48 -21.20
C CYS A 509 -24.26 7.69 -21.06
N PHE A 510 -24.39 6.57 -21.78
CA PHE A 510 -25.53 5.65 -21.67
C PHE A 510 -25.68 5.11 -20.24
N PHE A 511 -24.60 4.57 -19.67
CA PHE A 511 -24.64 4.01 -18.32
C PHE A 511 -24.75 5.10 -17.24
N LEU A 512 -24.12 6.25 -17.46
CA LEU A 512 -24.25 7.41 -16.57
C LEU A 512 -25.72 7.86 -16.48
N ASP A 513 -26.41 7.96 -17.62
CA ASP A 513 -27.84 8.29 -17.66
C ASP A 513 -28.72 7.23 -17.02
N PHE A 514 -28.40 5.95 -17.23
CA PHE A 514 -29.14 4.85 -16.64
C PHE A 514 -29.03 4.83 -15.11
N PHE A 515 -27.82 4.94 -14.56
CA PHE A 515 -27.59 4.86 -13.12
C PHE A 515 -27.97 6.15 -12.38
N HIS A 516 -27.81 7.32 -12.99
CA HIS A 516 -27.91 8.62 -12.30
C HIS A 516 -28.88 9.63 -12.92
N LYS A 517 -29.58 9.30 -14.01
CA LYS A 517 -30.64 10.12 -14.63
C LYS A 517 -30.17 11.52 -15.09
N THR A 518 -28.93 11.61 -15.57
CA THR A 518 -28.21 12.86 -15.86
C THR A 518 -28.53 13.55 -17.20
N LYS A 519 -29.18 12.86 -18.15
CA LYS A 519 -29.45 13.30 -19.55
C LYS A 519 -28.18 13.63 -20.37
N SER A 520 -27.03 13.09 -19.97
CA SER A 520 -25.71 13.19 -20.59
C SER A 520 -25.70 12.80 -22.07
N LEU A 521 -26.42 11.75 -22.47
CA LEU A 521 -26.52 11.34 -23.88
C LEU A 521 -27.13 12.44 -24.76
N CYS A 522 -28.21 13.07 -24.28
CA CYS A 522 -28.87 14.14 -25.02
C CYS A 522 -27.99 15.38 -25.12
N GLN A 523 -27.25 15.70 -24.05
CA GLN A 523 -26.36 16.87 -24.01
C GLN A 523 -25.14 16.73 -24.92
N MET A 524 -24.55 15.53 -24.99
CA MET A 524 -23.34 15.26 -25.77
C MET A 524 -23.63 14.89 -27.23
N PHE A 525 -24.65 14.05 -27.47
CA PHE A 525 -24.90 13.42 -28.77
C PHE A 525 -26.24 13.83 -29.41
N GLY A 526 -27.04 14.70 -28.77
CA GLY A 526 -28.39 15.06 -29.24
C GLY A 526 -28.43 15.66 -30.65
N SER A 527 -27.43 16.46 -31.01
CA SER A 527 -27.29 17.09 -32.33
C SER A 527 -26.81 16.12 -33.43
N ILE A 528 -26.27 14.96 -33.06
CA ILE A 528 -25.76 13.98 -34.01
C ILE A 528 -26.94 13.19 -34.58
N PRO A 529 -27.04 13.01 -35.91
CA PRO A 529 -28.10 12.20 -36.51
C PRO A 529 -27.96 10.73 -36.10
N GLY A 530 -29.10 10.08 -35.86
CA GLY A 530 -29.16 8.72 -35.35
C GLY A 530 -30.58 8.18 -35.36
N VAL A 531 -30.72 6.93 -34.94
CA VAL A 531 -31.99 6.19 -34.89
C VAL A 531 -32.30 5.78 -33.45
N HIS A 532 -33.57 5.83 -33.06
CA HIS A 532 -33.99 5.32 -31.74
C HIS A 532 -33.96 3.79 -31.73
N LEU A 533 -33.64 3.19 -30.58
CA LEU A 533 -33.52 1.74 -30.48
C LEU A 533 -34.81 1.01 -30.91
N CYS A 534 -35.99 1.52 -30.57
CA CYS A 534 -37.26 0.91 -30.99
C CYS A 534 -37.41 0.84 -32.51
N HIS A 535 -37.11 1.94 -33.21
CA HIS A 535 -37.10 2.01 -34.68
C HIS A 535 -35.96 1.20 -35.30
N LEU A 536 -34.84 1.04 -34.61
CA LEU A 536 -33.75 0.19 -35.09
C LEU A 536 -34.17 -1.29 -35.06
N LEU A 537 -34.93 -1.71 -34.05
CA LEU A 537 -35.31 -3.12 -33.89
C LEU A 537 -36.66 -3.49 -34.53
N ASP A 538 -37.40 -2.53 -35.11
CA ASP A 538 -38.74 -2.75 -35.67
C ASP A 538 -39.72 -3.42 -34.67
N THR A 539 -39.66 -3.03 -33.40
CA THR A 539 -40.49 -3.59 -32.31
C THR A 539 -41.43 -2.53 -31.72
N PRO A 540 -42.66 -2.89 -31.29
CA PRO A 540 -43.63 -1.93 -30.75
C PRO A 540 -43.16 -1.30 -29.41
N ASP A 541 -43.47 -0.02 -29.21
CA ASP A 541 -42.87 0.92 -28.24
C ASP A 541 -43.13 0.67 -26.74
N ASP A 542 -43.84 -0.38 -26.34
CA ASP A 542 -44.52 -0.36 -25.03
C ASP A 542 -43.84 -1.15 -23.87
N ALA A 543 -42.70 -1.83 -24.08
CA ALA A 543 -42.19 -2.82 -23.11
C ALA A 543 -40.70 -2.76 -22.67
N GLY A 544 -39.86 -1.91 -23.26
CA GLY A 544 -38.40 -2.00 -23.11
C GLY A 544 -37.76 -0.73 -22.58
N VAL A 545 -36.83 -0.90 -21.64
CA VAL A 545 -36.26 0.18 -20.82
C VAL A 545 -35.40 1.16 -21.62
N PHE A 546 -34.87 0.76 -22.79
CA PHE A 546 -33.92 1.55 -23.58
C PHE A 546 -34.49 2.07 -24.91
N TRP A 547 -35.80 1.92 -25.17
CA TRP A 547 -36.40 2.25 -26.47
C TRP A 547 -36.18 3.68 -26.95
N CYS A 548 -36.28 4.64 -26.04
CA CYS A 548 -36.12 6.06 -26.36
C CYS A 548 -34.66 6.46 -26.64
N ILE A 549 -33.69 5.56 -26.47
CA ILE A 549 -32.28 5.90 -26.61
C ILE A 549 -31.92 6.05 -28.09
N LYS A 550 -31.34 7.21 -28.42
CA LYS A 550 -30.91 7.56 -29.78
C LYS A 550 -29.47 7.10 -30.00
N ILE A 551 -29.30 6.23 -30.98
CA ILE A 551 -28.02 5.63 -31.37
C ILE A 551 -27.45 6.41 -32.56
N PRO A 552 -26.28 7.05 -32.44
CA PRO A 552 -25.66 7.81 -33.51
C PRO A 552 -25.31 6.95 -34.73
N PHE A 553 -25.57 7.44 -35.95
CA PHE A 553 -25.15 6.74 -37.17
C PHE A 553 -23.64 6.45 -37.24
N PRO A 554 -22.73 7.33 -36.77
CA PRO A 554 -21.30 7.02 -36.73
C PRO A 554 -20.97 5.79 -35.88
N LEU A 555 -21.68 5.59 -34.76
CA LEU A 555 -21.52 4.41 -33.90
C LEU A 555 -21.94 3.13 -34.63
N LEU A 556 -23.05 3.19 -35.36
CA LEU A 556 -23.53 2.08 -36.18
C LEU A 556 -22.56 1.77 -37.34
N GLN A 557 -21.99 2.79 -37.98
CA GLN A 557 -21.00 2.61 -39.04
C GLN A 557 -19.71 1.95 -38.54
N GLU A 558 -19.31 2.22 -37.30
CA GLU A 558 -18.13 1.59 -36.69
C GLU A 558 -18.35 0.10 -36.41
N LEU A 559 -19.54 -0.27 -35.93
CA LEU A 559 -19.95 -1.66 -35.78
C LEU A 559 -19.95 -2.41 -37.12
N SER A 560 -20.25 -1.72 -38.22
CA SER A 560 -20.14 -2.29 -39.57
C SER A 560 -18.69 -2.42 -40.05
N ARG A 561 -17.75 -1.61 -39.55
CA ARG A 561 -16.32 -1.65 -39.92
C ARG A 561 -15.50 -2.64 -39.08
N SER A 562 -15.86 -2.87 -37.82
CA SER A 562 -15.19 -3.85 -36.96
C SER A 562 -15.44 -5.31 -37.37
N GLN A 563 -16.40 -5.55 -38.27
CA GLN A 563 -16.69 -6.86 -38.89
C GLN A 563 -15.61 -7.35 -39.89
N ILE A 564 -14.45 -6.69 -39.98
CA ILE A 564 -13.41 -6.98 -40.99
C ILE A 564 -12.38 -8.06 -40.54
N GLN A 565 -12.49 -8.66 -39.34
CA GLN A 565 -11.59 -9.77 -38.91
C GLN A 565 -12.32 -11.10 -38.60
N GLY A 566 -13.29 -11.47 -39.43
CA GLY A 566 -13.92 -12.80 -39.50
C GLY A 566 -14.64 -12.96 -40.86
N PRO A 567 -14.99 -14.18 -41.31
CA PRO A 567 -15.55 -14.38 -42.65
C PRO A 567 -16.84 -13.56 -42.83
N PRO A 568 -17.13 -13.06 -44.05
CA PRO A 568 -17.74 -11.75 -44.20
C PRO A 568 -19.21 -11.84 -44.57
N PHE A 569 -20.18 -11.90 -43.66
CA PHE A 569 -21.59 -11.87 -44.07
C PHE A 569 -22.52 -11.15 -43.09
N HIS A 570 -22.94 -9.95 -43.50
CA HIS A 570 -24.26 -9.34 -43.25
C HIS A 570 -24.93 -9.66 -41.89
N LEU A 571 -24.27 -9.47 -40.75
CA LEU A 571 -25.07 -9.27 -39.54
C LEU A 571 -25.86 -7.99 -39.78
N SER A 572 -27.19 -8.09 -39.81
CA SER A 572 -28.03 -6.90 -39.80
C SER A 572 -27.55 -6.00 -38.67
N ILE A 573 -27.48 -4.70 -38.94
CA ILE A 573 -26.96 -3.72 -37.97
C ILE A 573 -27.70 -3.83 -36.61
N GLN A 574 -28.96 -4.31 -36.64
CA GLN A 574 -29.80 -4.64 -35.50
C GLN A 574 -29.17 -5.74 -34.63
N ILE A 575 -28.82 -6.89 -35.21
CA ILE A 575 -28.22 -8.05 -34.51
C ILE A 575 -26.85 -7.66 -33.93
N ALA A 576 -26.02 -6.96 -34.72
CA ALA A 576 -24.70 -6.53 -34.28
C ALA A 576 -24.77 -5.58 -33.07
N PHE A 577 -25.69 -4.61 -33.10
CA PHE A 577 -25.89 -3.70 -31.98
C PHE A 577 -26.44 -4.41 -30.74
N LEU A 578 -27.43 -5.28 -30.90
CA LEU A 578 -28.00 -6.07 -29.80
C LEU A 578 -26.95 -6.91 -29.08
N TYR A 579 -26.07 -7.58 -29.84
CA TYR A 579 -24.99 -8.38 -29.27
C TYR A 579 -24.04 -7.54 -28.41
N VAL A 580 -23.61 -6.38 -28.90
CA VAL A 580 -22.76 -5.46 -28.13
C VAL A 580 -23.50 -4.92 -26.90
N LEU A 581 -24.77 -4.54 -27.03
CA LEU A 581 -25.59 -4.08 -25.91
C LEU A 581 -25.67 -5.13 -24.80
N ILE A 582 -25.96 -6.38 -25.14
CA ILE A 582 -26.06 -7.51 -24.21
C ILE A 582 -24.74 -7.72 -23.45
N ILE A 583 -23.61 -7.72 -24.17
CA ILE A 583 -22.29 -7.84 -23.57
C ILE A 583 -22.03 -6.72 -22.57
N GLU A 584 -22.31 -5.47 -22.96
CA GLU A 584 -22.08 -4.32 -22.09
C GLU A 584 -23.01 -4.34 -20.87
N LEU A 585 -24.28 -4.71 -21.01
CA LEU A 585 -25.20 -4.89 -19.89
C LEU A 585 -24.69 -5.94 -18.89
N ASN A 586 -24.20 -7.08 -19.37
CA ASN A 586 -23.68 -8.13 -18.51
C ASN A 586 -22.37 -7.75 -17.81
N LYS A 587 -21.45 -7.04 -18.48
CA LYS A 587 -20.24 -6.49 -17.84
C LYS A 587 -20.61 -5.57 -16.68
N GLN A 588 -21.70 -4.79 -16.82
CA GLN A 588 -22.20 -3.94 -15.77
C GLN A 588 -23.15 -4.65 -14.79
N GLN A 589 -23.27 -5.98 -14.79
CA GLN A 589 -24.17 -6.74 -13.89
C GLN A 589 -25.67 -6.39 -14.04
N LEU A 590 -26.12 -6.02 -15.24
CA LEU A 590 -27.54 -5.74 -15.56
C LEU A 590 -28.19 -6.95 -16.23
N HIS A 591 -28.15 -8.09 -15.54
CA HIS A 591 -28.51 -9.39 -16.08
C HIS A 591 -30.00 -9.49 -16.49
N GLU A 592 -30.93 -8.90 -15.74
CA GLU A 592 -32.36 -8.87 -16.08
C GLU A 592 -32.62 -8.18 -17.43
N HIS A 593 -31.93 -7.06 -17.68
CA HIS A 593 -32.06 -6.32 -18.94
C HIS A 593 -31.37 -7.08 -20.07
N SER A 594 -30.22 -7.69 -19.78
CA SER A 594 -29.50 -8.56 -20.72
C SER A 594 -30.39 -9.70 -21.23
N VAL A 595 -31.09 -10.40 -20.33
CA VAL A 595 -32.08 -11.45 -20.67
C VAL A 595 -33.15 -10.93 -21.64
N PHE A 596 -33.74 -9.76 -21.35
CA PHE A 596 -34.77 -9.17 -22.20
C PHE A 596 -34.26 -8.94 -23.64
N TYR A 597 -33.08 -8.33 -23.80
CA TYR A 597 -32.51 -8.08 -25.13
C TYR A 597 -31.95 -9.34 -25.79
N SER A 598 -31.50 -10.35 -25.04
CA SER A 598 -31.11 -11.66 -25.57
C SER A 598 -32.29 -12.38 -26.23
N ARG A 599 -33.49 -12.31 -25.66
CA ARG A 599 -34.71 -12.87 -26.28
C ARG A 599 -35.04 -12.18 -27.60
N ILE A 600 -34.85 -10.86 -27.68
CA ILE A 600 -35.03 -10.09 -28.92
C ILE A 600 -33.95 -10.43 -29.96
N LEU A 601 -32.70 -10.61 -29.53
CA LEU A 601 -31.60 -11.03 -30.40
C LEU A 601 -31.90 -12.39 -31.05
N ILE A 602 -32.33 -13.37 -30.26
CA ILE A 602 -32.73 -14.70 -30.74
C ILE A 602 -33.86 -14.60 -31.76
N GLN A 603 -34.90 -13.79 -31.46
CA GLN A 603 -36.01 -13.56 -32.38
C GLN A 603 -35.54 -12.98 -33.71
N LYS A 604 -34.69 -11.93 -33.66
CA LYS A 604 -34.14 -11.29 -34.87
C LYS A 604 -33.22 -12.20 -35.67
N ARG A 605 -32.46 -13.07 -35.00
CA ARG A 605 -31.63 -14.05 -35.69
C ARG A 605 -32.47 -15.13 -36.37
N LYS A 606 -33.55 -15.60 -35.75
CA LYS A 606 -34.52 -16.51 -36.37
C LYS A 606 -35.18 -15.89 -37.61
N GLU A 607 -35.59 -14.62 -37.53
CA GLU A 607 -36.13 -13.86 -38.67
C GLU A 607 -35.12 -13.82 -39.82
N HIS A 608 -33.87 -13.46 -39.53
CA HIS A 608 -32.80 -13.38 -40.53
C HIS A 608 -32.49 -14.76 -41.16
N ILE A 609 -32.45 -15.83 -40.37
CA ILE A 609 -32.34 -17.20 -40.89
C ILE A 609 -33.50 -17.52 -41.83
N SER A 610 -34.74 -17.18 -41.46
CA SER A 610 -35.92 -17.41 -42.30
C SER A 610 -35.87 -16.62 -43.61
N GLU A 611 -35.32 -15.41 -43.61
CA GLU A 611 -35.17 -14.58 -44.82
C GLU A 611 -34.14 -15.20 -45.78
N CYS A 612 -32.97 -15.61 -45.27
CA CYS A 612 -31.96 -16.31 -46.07
C CYS A 612 -32.50 -17.61 -46.68
N SER A 613 -33.30 -18.37 -45.94
CA SER A 613 -33.96 -19.59 -46.45
C SER A 613 -35.11 -19.32 -47.44
N LYS A 614 -35.66 -18.11 -47.50
CA LYS A 614 -36.72 -17.73 -48.48
C LYS A 614 -36.12 -17.24 -49.80
N GLU A 615 -34.96 -16.59 -49.79
CA GLU A 615 -34.23 -16.19 -51.00
C GLU A 615 -33.78 -17.39 -51.85
N GLU A 616 -33.56 -18.56 -51.23
CA GLU A 616 -33.37 -19.85 -51.92
C GLU A 616 -34.57 -20.25 -52.78
N ASN A 617 -35.80 -19.91 -52.38
CA ASN A 617 -37.03 -20.27 -53.09
C ASN A 617 -37.51 -19.19 -54.08
N GLY A 618 -37.09 -17.93 -53.92
CA GLY A 618 -37.48 -16.80 -54.78
C GLY A 618 -36.68 -16.70 -56.09
N SER A 619 -35.51 -17.34 -56.15
CA SER A 619 -34.61 -17.32 -57.32
C SER A 619 -35.05 -18.24 -58.48
N SER A 620 -36.28 -18.77 -58.44
CA SER A 620 -36.83 -19.65 -59.48
C SER A 620 -38.06 -19.08 -60.21
N ALA A 621 -38.48 -17.83 -59.97
CA ALA A 621 -39.70 -17.32 -60.58
C ALA A 621 -39.68 -15.81 -60.91
N THR A 622 -39.11 -15.45 -62.07
CA THR A 622 -39.78 -14.62 -63.10
C THR A 622 -38.92 -14.54 -64.38
N ASP A 623 -39.53 -14.94 -65.50
CA ASP A 623 -38.98 -15.07 -66.85
C ASP A 623 -38.57 -13.76 -67.55
N THR A 624 -37.49 -13.80 -68.37
CA THR A 624 -37.59 -13.64 -69.83
C THR A 624 -36.27 -13.97 -70.57
N ALA A 625 -36.35 -15.01 -71.39
CA ALA A 625 -35.56 -15.39 -72.58
C ALA A 625 -34.31 -14.54 -72.99
N ASN A 626 -33.12 -15.16 -72.96
CA ASN A 626 -32.37 -15.55 -74.16
C ASN A 626 -31.08 -16.31 -73.80
N GLY A 627 -30.78 -17.35 -74.58
CA GLY A 627 -29.87 -18.42 -74.18
C GLY A 627 -28.39 -18.04 -73.99
N SER A 628 -27.80 -18.56 -72.91
CA SER A 628 -26.39 -18.97 -72.82
C SER A 628 -26.21 -20.03 -71.71
N GLY A 629 -26.63 -21.27 -72.00
CA GLY A 629 -26.51 -22.40 -71.07
C GLY A 629 -25.05 -22.80 -70.83
N SER A 630 -24.58 -22.56 -69.60
CA SER A 630 -23.53 -23.28 -68.85
C SER A 630 -22.95 -22.39 -67.74
N HIS A 631 -22.88 -21.08 -67.95
CA HIS A 631 -22.37 -20.13 -66.95
C HIS A 631 -23.42 -19.70 -65.91
N GLU A 632 -24.68 -19.51 -66.30
CA GLU A 632 -25.78 -19.16 -65.36
C GLU A 632 -26.14 -20.30 -64.40
N GLU A 633 -26.18 -21.54 -64.89
CA GLU A 633 -26.50 -22.72 -64.07
C GLU A 633 -25.42 -23.02 -63.02
N THR A 634 -24.16 -22.65 -63.31
CA THR A 634 -23.03 -22.77 -62.38
C THR A 634 -23.01 -21.64 -61.35
N ALA A 635 -23.52 -20.45 -61.71
CA ALA A 635 -23.66 -19.33 -60.78
C ALA A 635 -24.81 -19.56 -59.78
N ALA A 636 -25.97 -20.04 -60.25
CA ALA A 636 -27.11 -20.37 -59.39
C ALA A 636 -26.79 -21.48 -58.37
N LYS A 637 -26.08 -22.54 -58.79
CA LYS A 637 -25.61 -23.60 -57.86
C LYS A 637 -24.61 -23.09 -56.82
N LYS A 638 -23.74 -22.15 -57.19
CA LYS A 638 -22.80 -21.52 -56.25
C LYS A 638 -23.51 -20.61 -55.24
N ILE A 639 -24.56 -19.91 -55.65
CA ILE A 639 -25.38 -19.06 -54.80
C ILE A 639 -26.16 -19.92 -53.78
N ASN A 640 -26.79 -21.01 -54.23
CA ASN A 640 -27.52 -21.91 -53.32
C ASN A 640 -26.59 -22.59 -52.30
N LEU A 641 -25.43 -23.11 -52.74
CA LEU A 641 -24.45 -23.71 -51.82
C LEU A 641 -23.88 -22.70 -50.81
N TRP A 642 -23.80 -21.43 -51.20
CA TRP A 642 -23.39 -20.34 -50.33
C TRP A 642 -24.49 -19.98 -49.33
N ASN A 643 -25.76 -19.94 -49.75
CA ASN A 643 -26.92 -19.72 -48.88
C ASN A 643 -27.06 -20.84 -47.82
N GLU A 644 -26.89 -22.11 -48.21
CA GLU A 644 -26.91 -23.24 -47.29
C GLU A 644 -25.79 -23.15 -46.24
N ARG A 645 -24.56 -22.80 -46.66
CA ARG A 645 -23.44 -22.57 -45.73
C ARG A 645 -23.70 -21.39 -44.79
N MET A 646 -24.34 -20.34 -45.29
CA MET A 646 -24.70 -19.17 -44.52
C MET A 646 -25.76 -19.46 -43.45
N VAL A 647 -26.81 -20.20 -43.82
CA VAL A 647 -27.84 -20.64 -42.87
C VAL A 647 -27.21 -21.49 -41.77
N ASN A 648 -26.33 -22.43 -42.10
CA ASN A 648 -25.63 -23.23 -41.09
C ASN A 648 -24.75 -22.40 -40.14
N ILE A 649 -24.04 -21.40 -40.65
CA ILE A 649 -23.27 -20.46 -39.80
C ILE A 649 -24.18 -19.66 -38.87
N LEU A 650 -25.32 -19.17 -39.38
CA LEU A 650 -26.28 -18.43 -38.57
C LEU A 650 -26.93 -19.31 -37.50
N GLN A 651 -27.17 -20.60 -37.78
CA GLN A 651 -27.64 -21.57 -36.80
C GLN A 651 -26.63 -21.77 -35.67
N VAL A 652 -25.32 -21.85 -35.97
CA VAL A 652 -24.26 -21.91 -34.94
C VAL A 652 -24.35 -20.71 -34.00
N TYR A 653 -24.46 -19.50 -34.55
CA TYR A 653 -24.62 -18.31 -33.71
C TYR A 653 -25.95 -18.25 -32.95
N LEU A 654 -27.03 -18.85 -33.49
CA LEU A 654 -28.30 -18.96 -32.77
C LEU A 654 -28.16 -19.90 -31.56
N CYS A 655 -27.41 -21.00 -31.72
CA CYS A 655 -27.05 -21.89 -30.61
C CYS A 655 -26.28 -21.13 -29.53
N ASP A 656 -25.26 -20.35 -29.93
CA ASP A 656 -24.47 -19.53 -29.00
C ASP A 656 -25.32 -18.50 -28.24
N ASP A 657 -26.26 -17.83 -28.93
CA ASP A 657 -27.18 -16.87 -28.32
C ASP A 657 -28.08 -17.54 -27.25
N TYR A 658 -28.58 -18.75 -27.51
CA TYR A 658 -29.35 -19.53 -26.54
C TYR A 658 -28.52 -19.95 -25.33
N ILE A 659 -27.30 -20.44 -25.56
CA ILE A 659 -26.37 -20.81 -24.48
C ILE A 659 -26.05 -19.58 -23.62
N TYR A 660 -25.87 -18.42 -24.25
CA TYR A 660 -25.61 -17.17 -23.55
C TYR A 660 -26.81 -16.72 -22.70
N LEU A 661 -28.04 -16.83 -23.24
CA LEU A 661 -29.28 -16.56 -22.51
C LEU A 661 -29.40 -17.49 -21.29
N PHE A 662 -29.16 -18.79 -21.47
CA PHE A 662 -29.17 -19.75 -20.37
C PHE A 662 -28.16 -19.41 -19.26
N LYS A 663 -26.91 -19.10 -19.63
CA LYS A 663 -25.87 -18.67 -18.67
C LYS A 663 -26.31 -17.43 -17.90
N THR A 664 -27.00 -16.50 -18.55
CA THR A 664 -27.50 -15.29 -17.88
C THR A 664 -28.63 -15.62 -16.89
N TYR A 665 -29.56 -16.54 -17.22
CA TYR A 665 -30.55 -17.05 -16.27
C TYR A 665 -29.93 -17.77 -15.07
N GLN A 666 -28.85 -18.54 -15.28
CA GLN A 666 -28.12 -19.17 -14.18
C GLN A 666 -27.52 -18.14 -13.22
N ILE A 667 -26.97 -17.04 -13.74
CA ILE A 667 -26.41 -15.94 -12.92
C ILE A 667 -27.52 -15.28 -12.08
N LEU A 668 -28.73 -15.13 -12.64
CA LEU A 668 -29.91 -14.62 -11.92
C LEU A 668 -30.46 -15.60 -10.89
N GLY A 669 -30.02 -16.86 -10.89
CA GLY A 669 -30.55 -17.91 -10.01
C GLY A 669 -31.90 -18.45 -10.45
N GLU A 670 -32.30 -18.23 -11.71
CA GLU A 670 -33.58 -18.66 -12.28
C GLU A 670 -33.40 -19.53 -13.54
N PRO A 671 -32.62 -20.63 -13.48
CA PRO A 671 -32.36 -21.47 -14.66
C PRO A 671 -33.63 -22.09 -15.24
N GLU A 672 -34.69 -22.28 -14.43
CA GLU A 672 -35.96 -22.86 -14.86
C GLU A 672 -36.67 -22.01 -15.91
N MET A 673 -36.45 -20.69 -15.93
CA MET A 673 -37.03 -19.79 -16.93
C MET A 673 -36.59 -20.12 -18.35
N PHE A 674 -35.50 -20.87 -18.53
CA PHE A 674 -35.05 -21.30 -19.85
C PHE A 674 -35.88 -22.45 -20.45
N THR A 675 -36.76 -23.12 -19.68
CA THR A 675 -37.52 -24.28 -20.19
C THR A 675 -38.36 -23.97 -21.43
N GLU A 676 -38.81 -22.71 -21.62
CA GLU A 676 -39.56 -22.28 -22.81
C GLU A 676 -38.72 -22.25 -24.10
N HIS A 677 -37.39 -22.32 -24.00
CA HIS A 677 -36.46 -22.21 -25.13
C HIS A 677 -35.72 -23.52 -25.44
N VAL A 678 -35.81 -24.54 -24.58
CA VAL A 678 -34.98 -25.74 -24.71
C VAL A 678 -35.37 -26.57 -25.94
N GLU A 679 -36.66 -26.71 -26.24
CA GLU A 679 -37.12 -27.46 -27.43
C GLU A 679 -36.61 -26.82 -28.73
N ASP A 680 -36.61 -25.48 -28.79
CA ASP A 680 -36.05 -24.75 -29.92
C ASP A 680 -34.53 -24.97 -30.03
N LEU A 681 -33.81 -24.96 -28.90
CA LEU A 681 -32.38 -25.25 -28.88
C LEU A 681 -32.07 -26.69 -29.32
N GLU A 682 -32.87 -27.68 -28.90
CA GLU A 682 -32.75 -29.07 -29.36
C GLU A 682 -32.84 -29.16 -30.89
N SER A 683 -33.82 -28.49 -31.50
CA SER A 683 -33.96 -28.42 -32.95
C SER A 683 -32.75 -27.77 -33.62
N VAL A 684 -32.19 -26.70 -33.03
CA VAL A 684 -30.99 -26.03 -33.55
C VAL A 684 -29.75 -26.94 -33.45
N CYS A 685 -29.58 -27.66 -32.33
CA CYS A 685 -28.52 -28.64 -32.17
C CYS A 685 -28.64 -29.81 -33.17
N ASP A 686 -29.86 -30.29 -33.44
CA ASP A 686 -30.11 -31.31 -34.45
C ASP A 686 -29.72 -30.80 -35.87
N ILE A 687 -30.00 -29.53 -36.21
CA ILE A 687 -29.63 -28.94 -37.50
C ILE A 687 -28.10 -28.78 -37.64
N ILE A 688 -27.43 -28.26 -36.61
CA ILE A 688 -25.96 -28.03 -36.66
C ILE A 688 -25.20 -29.36 -36.59
N SER A 689 -25.72 -30.33 -35.84
CA SER A 689 -25.17 -31.68 -35.71
C SER A 689 -23.69 -31.72 -35.29
N THR A 690 -23.25 -30.86 -34.35
CA THR A 690 -21.88 -30.84 -33.82
C THR A 690 -21.79 -31.39 -32.41
N SER A 691 -20.68 -32.08 -32.10
CA SER A 691 -20.42 -32.62 -30.75
C SER A 691 -20.46 -31.53 -29.66
N SER A 692 -19.94 -30.33 -29.95
CA SER A 692 -19.90 -29.21 -29.00
C SER A 692 -21.30 -28.69 -28.63
N ALA A 693 -22.19 -28.54 -29.60
CA ALA A 693 -23.56 -28.08 -29.36
C ALA A 693 -24.33 -29.05 -28.45
N TYR A 694 -24.21 -30.36 -28.70
CA TYR A 694 -24.84 -31.38 -27.86
C TYR A 694 -24.24 -31.47 -26.44
N LYS A 695 -22.95 -31.15 -26.25
CA LYS A 695 -22.36 -31.07 -24.90
C LYS A 695 -22.95 -29.91 -24.09
N GLU A 696 -23.11 -28.75 -24.72
CA GLU A 696 -23.74 -27.59 -24.08
C GLU A 696 -25.22 -27.87 -23.76
N LEU A 697 -25.96 -28.46 -24.70
CA LEU A 697 -27.35 -28.90 -24.47
C LEU A 697 -27.46 -29.94 -23.33
N ALA A 698 -26.53 -30.90 -23.25
CA ALA A 698 -26.50 -31.85 -22.16
C ALA A 698 -26.27 -31.17 -20.81
N ASN A 699 -25.37 -30.18 -20.74
CA ASN A 699 -25.12 -29.41 -19.52
C ASN A 699 -26.36 -28.63 -19.08
N ILE A 700 -27.08 -28.04 -20.04
CA ILE A 700 -28.36 -27.35 -19.78
C ILE A 700 -29.37 -28.32 -19.17
N TRP A 701 -29.56 -29.50 -19.77
CA TRP A 701 -30.49 -30.52 -19.24
C TRP A 701 -30.12 -31.00 -17.84
N LEU A 702 -28.83 -31.11 -17.54
CA LEU A 702 -28.35 -31.50 -16.22
C LEU A 702 -28.73 -30.45 -15.16
N VAL A 703 -28.51 -29.17 -15.47
CA VAL A 703 -28.83 -28.06 -14.57
C VAL A 703 -30.34 -27.94 -14.36
N LEU A 704 -31.14 -28.16 -15.41
CA LEU A 704 -32.61 -28.20 -15.32
C LEU A 704 -33.16 -29.45 -14.61
N GLY A 705 -32.30 -30.41 -14.25
CA GLY A 705 -32.66 -31.62 -13.50
C GLY A 705 -33.14 -32.81 -14.33
N PHE A 706 -33.11 -32.74 -15.68
CA PHE A 706 -33.56 -33.80 -16.58
C PHE A 706 -32.42 -34.79 -16.92
N LYS A 707 -32.13 -35.70 -15.99
CA LYS A 707 -30.99 -36.66 -16.07
C LYS A 707 -31.05 -37.67 -17.22
N GLU A 708 -32.23 -37.94 -17.77
CA GLU A 708 -32.41 -38.86 -18.90
C GLU A 708 -32.07 -38.15 -20.21
N LYS A 709 -32.66 -36.98 -20.45
CA LYS A 709 -32.32 -36.11 -21.59
C LYS A 709 -30.84 -35.70 -21.62
N HIS A 710 -30.23 -35.47 -20.46
CA HIS A 710 -28.77 -35.25 -20.37
C HIS A 710 -27.97 -36.43 -20.96
N ARG A 711 -28.34 -37.67 -20.62
CA ARG A 711 -27.67 -38.87 -21.13
C ARG A 711 -27.88 -39.02 -22.63
N GLU A 712 -29.09 -38.83 -23.12
CA GLU A 712 -29.40 -38.88 -24.56
C GLU A 712 -28.58 -37.87 -25.38
N ALA A 713 -28.45 -36.62 -24.89
CA ALA A 713 -27.63 -35.61 -25.55
C ALA A 713 -26.12 -35.93 -25.49
N MET A 714 -25.63 -36.50 -24.38
CA MET A 714 -24.23 -36.96 -24.26
C MET A 714 -23.92 -38.13 -25.20
N ASP A 715 -24.85 -39.08 -25.34
CA ASP A 715 -24.71 -40.20 -26.26
C ASP A 715 -24.68 -39.73 -27.72
N LYS A 716 -25.59 -38.82 -28.10
CA LYS A 716 -25.55 -38.15 -29.42
C LYS A 716 -24.20 -37.43 -29.66
N SER A 717 -23.69 -36.69 -28.68
CA SER A 717 -22.39 -36.02 -28.79
C SER A 717 -21.24 -37.00 -28.99
N SER A 718 -21.25 -38.12 -28.27
CA SER A 718 -20.18 -39.12 -28.29
C SER A 718 -20.16 -39.90 -29.61
N ASN A 719 -21.33 -40.19 -30.17
CA ASN A 719 -21.48 -40.82 -31.49
C ASN A 719 -20.94 -39.93 -32.63
N LEU A 720 -21.13 -38.60 -32.53
CA LEU A 720 -20.61 -37.65 -33.51
C LEU A 720 -19.07 -37.57 -33.48
N VAL A 721 -18.46 -37.57 -32.28
CA VAL A 721 -16.99 -37.62 -32.15
C VAL A 721 -16.43 -38.90 -32.77
N SER A 722 -17.08 -40.05 -32.56
CA SER A 722 -16.65 -41.32 -33.14
C SER A 722 -16.86 -41.44 -34.67
N SER A 723 -17.54 -40.47 -35.29
CA SER A 723 -17.75 -40.41 -36.74
C SER A 723 -16.83 -39.41 -37.48
N GLU A 724 -16.11 -38.57 -36.72
CA GLU A 724 -15.13 -37.61 -37.24
C GLU A 724 -13.68 -38.16 -37.25
N ASP A 725 -13.43 -39.28 -36.54
CA ASP A 725 -12.22 -40.12 -36.62
C ASP A 725 -12.36 -41.21 -37.70
#